data_AF-A0A2E3A5T9-F1
#
_entry.id   AF-A0A2E3A5T9-F1
#
_cell.length_a   1.000
_cell.length_b   1.000
_cell.length_c   1.000
_cell.angle_alpha   90.00
_cell.angle_beta   90.00
_cell.angle_gamma   90.00
#
_symmetry.space_group_name_H-M   'P 1'
#
loop_
_entity.id
_entity.type
_entity.pdbx_description
1 polymer ?
#
loop_
_entity_poly.entity_id
_entity_poly.type
_entity_poly.pdbx_seq_one_letter_code
_entity_poly.pdbx_strand_id
1 'polypeptide(L)'
;MFLRKKISVASALALLVSTVLLPGASGSVRAADAISEAIDAGTTYLLGQVKAKQVGHRAEGQVALETYALVVSGVSVTHPLIRRNFDHLHARMSKSKHTYTLACYIFALDAAISQIEQDILILAPAKARALFKDNPRIGKEFRPHLRKAVENLADIQMTGGGGWSYGPSKDRFDNSNTQFAVLGLGVGMKRNIPIDRKIWLKIMDHFVDGQQEKGPEVAERVTLMKPSDKEEWNSKVKLIDGDKKPLTAGKDDKGSKRKKSSQGRTVVVTPANPEVGFEGIKVYKRGFDYSNKGGATWNMTCAGLSSLILARNSLEGKIPKQMLNAMNKAVRDGHGWLMTSWAPTKSYYGMYSLEKVGDLGDIKLFAKHDWFDEMSKHLIGQQLVDGSWPGGAAHGEKEDPRIPTSFALLILNRASSLITKNPNSRIIVSGKSNPGESGARDWVYIPDLNKTVHYPSLMRHIRLRPNVKLIRFLDNIVESYPPEFKGELIPDMAKVRDAIRSRSVRAVIDGHLEKITGYEYKEWESYLKWHRRWERVMAIGLSKKKDNVKDLLTYYASTKRSVSLKKTVMWALVQCQAKEGLPLLLADLDNEEEGIRKAAYGYLKAYFVDFPPPFSAGADDAARKAQAEKVRVWCNAQLAKQKARG
;
A
#
# COMPACT_ATOMS: atom_id res chain seq x y z
N MET A 1 6.80 27.61 -42.80
CA MET A 1 8.07 28.14 -42.25
C MET A 1 8.38 27.39 -40.96
N PHE A 2 9.31 26.45 -41.05
CA PHE A 2 9.65 25.46 -40.02
C PHE A 2 10.45 26.10 -38.88
N LEU A 3 10.03 25.87 -37.63
CA LEU A 3 10.92 25.99 -36.47
C LEU A 3 10.81 24.73 -35.60
N ARG A 4 11.67 23.75 -35.93
CA ARG A 4 12.04 22.63 -35.07
C ARG A 4 12.81 23.19 -33.86
N LYS A 5 12.21 23.16 -32.66
CA LYS A 5 12.98 23.27 -31.40
C LYS A 5 13.52 21.89 -31.05
N LYS A 6 14.84 21.73 -31.19
CA LYS A 6 15.62 20.57 -30.74
C LYS A 6 15.41 20.38 -29.24
N ILE A 7 14.72 19.33 -28.85
CA ILE A 7 14.80 18.76 -27.51
C ILE A 7 16.16 18.08 -27.42
N SER A 8 16.99 18.51 -26.47
CA SER A 8 18.32 17.93 -26.22
C SER A 8 18.18 16.44 -25.89
N VAL A 9 18.89 15.61 -26.66
CA VAL A 9 18.94 14.14 -26.58
C VAL A 9 19.66 13.64 -25.30
N ALA A 10 20.08 14.54 -24.41
CA ALA A 10 20.82 14.19 -23.18
C ALA A 10 19.97 13.53 -22.07
N SER A 11 18.63 13.63 -22.11
CA SER A 11 17.75 13.01 -21.07
C SER A 11 17.17 11.65 -21.47
N ALA A 12 17.36 11.21 -22.72
CA ALA A 12 16.84 9.93 -23.22
C ALA A 12 17.91 8.82 -23.29
N LEU A 13 19.19 9.14 -23.01
CA LEU A 13 20.30 8.18 -23.08
C LEU A 13 20.79 7.63 -21.73
N ALA A 14 20.11 7.96 -20.62
CA ALA A 14 20.46 7.45 -19.28
C ALA A 14 19.78 6.11 -18.93
N LEU A 15 19.01 5.51 -19.83
CA LEU A 15 18.16 4.35 -19.54
C LEU A 15 18.36 3.12 -20.44
N LEU A 16 19.34 3.12 -21.36
CA LEU A 16 19.56 1.99 -22.27
C LEU A 16 21.02 1.89 -22.71
N VAL A 17 21.91 1.33 -21.86
CA VAL A 17 23.14 0.64 -22.31
C VAL A 17 23.44 -0.54 -21.37
N SER A 18 23.19 -1.73 -21.92
CA SER A 18 23.75 -3.05 -21.60
C SER A 18 23.70 -3.57 -20.15
N THR A 19 22.68 -4.38 -19.88
CA THR A 19 22.78 -5.56 -19.03
C THR A 19 23.78 -6.55 -19.63
N VAL A 20 25.08 -6.31 -19.42
CA VAL A 20 26.01 -7.42 -19.32
C VAL A 20 25.72 -8.06 -17.97
N LEU A 21 25.01 -9.19 -18.00
CA LEU A 21 24.87 -10.09 -16.87
C LEU A 21 26.27 -10.55 -16.44
N LEU A 22 26.87 -9.83 -15.50
CA LEU A 22 27.88 -10.38 -14.62
C LEU A 22 27.13 -11.24 -13.59
N PRO A 23 27.31 -12.57 -13.57
CA PRO A 23 26.67 -13.42 -12.57
C PRO A 23 27.40 -13.22 -11.24
N GLY A 24 26.80 -12.46 -10.33
CA GLY A 24 27.36 -12.26 -9.00
C GLY A 24 26.76 -11.08 -8.26
N ALA A 25 25.75 -11.36 -7.44
CA ALA A 25 25.21 -10.47 -6.40
C ALA A 25 24.63 -9.12 -6.86
N SER A 26 23.39 -9.16 -7.39
CA SER A 26 22.47 -8.03 -7.32
C SER A 26 21.24 -8.41 -6.49
N GLY A 27 21.47 -8.79 -5.23
CA GLY A 27 20.40 -8.76 -4.24
C GLY A 27 20.33 -7.34 -3.70
N SER A 28 19.26 -6.62 -4.02
CA SER A 28 18.89 -5.39 -3.30
C SER A 28 19.00 -5.66 -1.79
N VAL A 29 19.62 -4.77 -1.03
CA VAL A 29 19.77 -4.91 0.43
C VAL A 29 18.39 -4.91 1.14
N ARG A 30 17.34 -4.48 0.41
CA ARG A 30 15.95 -4.45 0.85
C ARG A 30 15.06 -5.26 -0.09
N ALA A 31 14.25 -6.19 0.44
CA ALA A 31 13.16 -6.77 -0.34
C ALA A 31 12.08 -5.70 -0.53
N ALA A 32 11.92 -5.17 -1.74
CA ALA A 32 10.87 -4.21 -2.01
C ALA A 32 9.49 -4.89 -2.00
N ASP A 33 8.47 -4.18 -1.50
CA ASP A 33 7.09 -4.63 -1.61
C ASP A 33 6.63 -4.52 -3.06
N ALA A 34 6.65 -5.65 -3.77
CA ALA A 34 6.31 -5.74 -5.19
C ALA A 34 4.92 -5.17 -5.53
N ILE A 35 3.96 -5.23 -4.61
CA ILE A 35 2.63 -4.63 -4.79
C ILE A 35 2.77 -3.10 -4.83
N SER A 36 3.50 -2.51 -3.90
CA SER A 36 3.72 -1.06 -3.83
C SER A 36 4.45 -0.53 -5.07
N GLU A 37 5.45 -1.26 -5.56
CA GLU A 37 6.16 -0.91 -6.81
C GLU A 37 5.24 -0.97 -8.03
N ALA A 38 4.43 -2.01 -8.13
CA ALA A 38 3.48 -2.15 -9.23
C ALA A 38 2.43 -1.02 -9.22
N ILE A 39 1.88 -0.68 -8.04
CA ILE A 39 0.95 0.44 -7.89
C ILE A 39 1.62 1.76 -8.32
N ASP A 40 2.88 1.98 -7.94
CA ASP A 40 3.61 3.20 -8.29
C ASP A 40 3.83 3.32 -9.80
N ALA A 41 4.32 2.26 -10.45
CA ALA A 41 4.54 2.26 -11.89
C ALA A 41 3.22 2.49 -12.67
N GLY A 42 2.13 1.82 -12.26
CA GLY A 42 0.80 2.03 -12.82
C GLY A 42 0.25 3.43 -12.62
N THR A 43 0.46 4.01 -11.44
CA THR A 43 0.04 5.38 -11.13
C THR A 43 0.79 6.38 -12.01
N THR A 44 2.10 6.20 -12.18
CA THR A 44 2.93 7.06 -13.04
C THR A 44 2.51 6.97 -14.50
N TYR A 45 2.28 5.77 -15.02
CA TYR A 45 1.75 5.58 -16.36
C TYR A 45 0.43 6.34 -16.54
N LEU A 46 -0.54 6.08 -15.66
CA LEU A 46 -1.88 6.62 -15.81
C LEU A 46 -1.89 8.16 -15.71
N LEU A 47 -1.09 8.74 -14.80
CA LEU A 47 -0.90 10.20 -14.72
C LEU A 47 -0.36 10.81 -16.02
N GLY A 48 0.49 10.08 -16.75
CA GLY A 48 1.05 10.53 -18.03
C GLY A 48 0.08 10.44 -19.21
N GLN A 49 -0.94 9.57 -19.13
CA GLN A 49 -1.86 9.29 -20.24
C GLN A 49 -3.23 9.98 -20.11
N VAL A 50 -3.72 10.19 -18.89
CA VAL A 50 -5.09 10.68 -18.65
C VAL A 50 -5.26 12.13 -19.14
N LYS A 51 -6.33 12.36 -19.90
CA LYS A 51 -6.77 13.68 -20.36
C LYS A 51 -8.15 13.98 -19.79
N ALA A 52 -8.36 15.19 -19.26
CA ALA A 52 -9.64 15.60 -18.66
C ALA A 52 -10.79 15.64 -19.68
N LYS A 53 -10.51 16.02 -20.93
CA LYS A 53 -11.48 16.04 -22.02
C LYS A 53 -11.12 14.94 -23.01
N GLN A 54 -11.75 13.78 -22.87
CA GLN A 54 -11.59 12.67 -23.80
C GLN A 54 -12.64 12.74 -24.91
N VAL A 55 -12.33 12.16 -26.06
CA VAL A 55 -13.22 12.11 -27.23
C VAL A 55 -13.54 10.64 -27.48
N GLY A 56 -14.82 10.33 -27.71
CA GLY A 56 -15.28 8.97 -27.97
C GLY A 56 -16.54 8.61 -27.16
N HIS A 57 -17.07 7.42 -27.42
CA HIS A 57 -18.20 6.89 -26.67
C HIS A 57 -17.80 6.64 -25.21
N ARG A 58 -18.61 7.11 -24.25
CA ARG A 58 -18.42 6.90 -22.80
C ARG A 58 -17.20 7.60 -22.18
N ALA A 59 -16.70 8.65 -22.83
CA ALA A 59 -15.56 9.46 -22.37
C ALA A 59 -15.63 9.85 -20.88
N GLU A 60 -16.79 10.31 -20.39
CA GLU A 60 -16.96 10.69 -18.98
C GLU A 60 -16.81 9.51 -18.02
N GLY A 61 -17.25 8.31 -18.43
CA GLY A 61 -17.17 7.11 -17.60
C GLY A 61 -15.72 6.65 -17.44
N GLN A 62 -14.95 6.76 -18.51
CA GLN A 62 -13.52 6.51 -18.49
C GLN A 62 -12.78 7.54 -17.62
N VAL A 63 -13.03 8.84 -17.80
CA VAL A 63 -12.42 9.89 -16.96
C VAL A 63 -12.75 9.66 -15.47
N ALA A 64 -13.98 9.26 -15.15
CA ALA A 64 -14.38 8.95 -13.78
C ALA A 64 -13.64 7.73 -13.21
N LEU A 65 -13.51 6.63 -13.98
CA LEU A 65 -12.78 5.43 -13.58
C LEU A 65 -11.29 5.73 -13.34
N GLU A 66 -10.65 6.42 -14.27
CA GLU A 66 -9.23 6.80 -14.18
C GLU A 66 -9.00 7.73 -12.98
N THR A 67 -9.89 8.71 -12.75
CA THR A 67 -9.83 9.61 -11.60
C THR A 67 -9.97 8.84 -10.29
N TYR A 68 -10.91 7.89 -10.23
CA TYR A 68 -11.08 7.02 -9.07
C TYR A 68 -9.82 6.20 -8.79
N ALA A 69 -9.24 5.53 -9.80
CA ALA A 69 -8.03 4.74 -9.66
C ALA A 69 -6.83 5.56 -9.18
N LEU A 70 -6.64 6.78 -9.72
CA LEU A 70 -5.56 7.68 -9.32
C LEU A 70 -5.71 8.15 -7.85
N VAL A 71 -6.92 8.57 -7.46
CA VAL A 71 -7.19 9.04 -6.09
C VAL A 71 -7.03 7.91 -5.08
N VAL A 72 -7.54 6.72 -5.39
CA VAL A 72 -7.37 5.50 -4.58
C VAL A 72 -5.90 5.12 -4.45
N SER A 73 -5.12 5.28 -5.52
CA SER A 73 -3.67 5.05 -5.52
C SER A 73 -2.89 6.15 -4.80
N GLY A 74 -3.57 7.15 -4.24
CA GLY A 74 -2.99 8.17 -3.36
C GLY A 74 -2.61 9.48 -4.02
N VAL A 75 -2.90 9.67 -5.33
CA VAL A 75 -2.70 10.96 -5.99
C VAL A 75 -3.60 12.02 -5.34
N SER A 76 -3.02 13.16 -4.98
CA SER A 76 -3.74 14.24 -4.31
C SER A 76 -5.00 14.68 -5.08
N VAL A 77 -6.12 14.87 -4.38
CA VAL A 77 -7.34 15.51 -4.90
C VAL A 77 -7.07 16.95 -5.36
N THR A 78 -6.02 17.59 -4.85
CA THR A 78 -5.59 18.92 -5.28
C THR A 78 -4.65 18.91 -6.49
N HIS A 79 -4.26 17.73 -6.98
CA HIS A 79 -3.42 17.60 -8.16
C HIS A 79 -4.12 18.26 -9.38
N PRO A 80 -3.42 19.07 -10.20
CA PRO A 80 -4.05 19.83 -11.28
C PRO A 80 -4.81 18.98 -12.30
N LEU A 81 -4.38 17.75 -12.56
CA LEU A 81 -5.14 16.82 -13.40
C LEU A 81 -6.45 16.36 -12.74
N ILE A 82 -6.40 16.00 -11.45
CA ILE A 82 -7.57 15.51 -10.71
C ILE A 82 -8.63 16.61 -10.58
N ARG A 83 -8.21 17.85 -10.27
CA ARG A 83 -9.10 19.02 -10.28
C ARG A 83 -9.78 19.22 -11.63
N ARG A 84 -9.01 19.24 -12.72
CA ARG A 84 -9.56 19.38 -14.09
C ARG A 84 -10.53 18.25 -14.44
N ASN A 85 -10.27 17.02 -14.01
CA ASN A 85 -11.18 15.90 -14.21
C ASN A 85 -12.48 16.11 -13.45
N PHE A 86 -12.41 16.49 -12.16
CA PHE A 86 -13.61 16.79 -11.37
C PHE A 86 -14.39 17.95 -11.97
N ASP A 87 -13.75 19.07 -12.34
CA ASP A 87 -14.41 20.21 -13.00
C ASP A 87 -15.16 19.78 -14.27
N HIS A 88 -14.51 18.94 -15.10
CA HIS A 88 -15.11 18.39 -16.31
C HIS A 88 -16.33 17.51 -16.00
N LEU A 89 -16.23 16.63 -15.01
CA LEU A 89 -17.31 15.73 -14.59
C LEU A 89 -18.46 16.52 -13.93
N HIS A 90 -18.17 17.44 -13.02
CA HIS A 90 -19.17 18.30 -12.36
C HIS A 90 -20.07 19.02 -13.37
N ALA A 91 -19.49 19.51 -14.47
CA ALA A 91 -20.22 20.21 -15.52
C ALA A 91 -21.18 19.32 -16.34
N ARG A 92 -20.98 17.99 -16.36
CA ARG A 92 -21.70 17.06 -17.26
C ARG A 92 -22.59 16.06 -16.53
N MET A 93 -22.23 15.71 -15.29
CA MET A 93 -22.82 14.57 -14.61
C MET A 93 -24.18 14.83 -13.98
N SER A 94 -24.57 16.09 -13.76
CA SER A 94 -25.84 16.44 -13.10
C SER A 94 -27.09 15.90 -13.82
N LYS A 95 -27.03 15.76 -15.15
CA LYS A 95 -28.11 15.21 -16.00
C LYS A 95 -27.79 13.83 -16.58
N SER A 96 -26.66 13.24 -16.20
CA SER A 96 -26.28 11.93 -16.72
C SER A 96 -27.30 10.88 -16.24
N LYS A 97 -27.72 10.03 -17.18
CA LYS A 97 -28.56 8.86 -16.91
C LYS A 97 -27.84 7.55 -17.25
N HIS A 98 -26.52 7.62 -17.43
CA HIS A 98 -25.71 6.47 -17.82
C HIS A 98 -25.16 5.76 -16.58
N THR A 99 -25.65 4.55 -16.30
CA THR A 99 -25.42 3.81 -15.04
C THR A 99 -23.93 3.68 -14.71
N TYR A 100 -23.14 3.14 -15.64
CA TYR A 100 -21.71 2.91 -15.44
C TYR A 100 -20.97 4.23 -15.14
N THR A 101 -21.30 5.30 -15.86
CA THR A 101 -20.65 6.60 -15.69
C THR A 101 -20.99 7.20 -14.32
N LEU A 102 -22.27 7.14 -13.91
CA LEU A 102 -22.70 7.60 -12.60
C LEU A 102 -21.99 6.83 -11.48
N ALA A 103 -21.91 5.50 -11.57
CA ALA A 103 -21.26 4.67 -10.57
C ALA A 103 -19.76 5.00 -10.42
N CYS A 104 -19.00 5.04 -11.53
CA CYS A 104 -17.59 5.42 -11.48
C CYS A 104 -17.39 6.84 -10.92
N TYR A 105 -18.28 7.77 -11.24
CA TYR A 105 -18.23 9.13 -10.71
C TYR A 105 -18.50 9.19 -9.20
N ILE A 106 -19.47 8.42 -8.71
CA ILE A 106 -19.76 8.25 -7.28
C ILE A 106 -18.53 7.69 -6.55
N PHE A 107 -17.86 6.69 -7.12
CA PHE A 107 -16.64 6.13 -6.52
C PHE A 107 -15.49 7.15 -6.46
N ALA A 108 -15.29 7.93 -7.52
CA ALA A 108 -14.29 8.99 -7.54
C ALA A 108 -14.55 10.06 -6.47
N LEU A 109 -15.81 10.49 -6.32
CA LEU A 109 -16.22 11.46 -5.30
C LEU A 109 -16.03 10.93 -3.88
N ASP A 110 -16.42 9.67 -3.61
CA ASP A 110 -16.19 9.06 -2.30
C ASP A 110 -14.71 8.86 -1.98
N ALA A 111 -13.90 8.48 -2.98
CA ALA A 111 -12.46 8.39 -2.83
C ALA A 111 -11.85 9.75 -2.49
N ALA A 112 -12.33 10.83 -3.10
CA ALA A 112 -11.86 12.19 -2.80
C ALA A 112 -12.21 12.62 -1.36
N ILE A 113 -13.45 12.38 -0.91
CA ILE A 113 -13.87 12.64 0.48
C ILE A 113 -13.03 11.80 1.44
N SER A 114 -12.87 10.51 1.15
CA SER A 114 -12.07 9.56 1.96
C SER A 114 -10.61 9.97 2.05
N GLN A 115 -10.03 10.53 0.98
CA GLN A 115 -8.67 11.03 0.99
C GLN A 115 -8.51 12.23 1.92
N ILE A 116 -9.44 13.19 1.89
CA ILE A 116 -9.42 14.35 2.80
C ILE A 116 -9.57 13.89 4.25
N GLU A 117 -10.44 12.91 4.51
CA GLU A 117 -10.57 12.29 5.83
C GLU A 117 -9.23 11.71 6.27
N GLN A 118 -8.57 10.89 5.44
CA GLN A 118 -7.24 10.33 5.74
C GLN A 118 -6.19 11.40 6.03
N ASP A 119 -6.13 12.47 5.24
CA ASP A 119 -5.15 13.54 5.45
C ASP A 119 -5.36 14.24 6.80
N ILE A 120 -6.61 14.49 7.19
CA ILE A 120 -6.94 15.05 8.51
C ILE A 120 -6.49 14.11 9.64
N LEU A 121 -6.67 12.80 9.46
CA LEU A 121 -6.27 11.80 10.46
C LEU A 121 -4.78 11.77 10.69
N ILE A 122 -3.99 11.87 9.63
CA ILE A 122 -2.53 11.90 9.76
C ILE A 122 -2.09 13.19 10.45
N LEU A 123 -2.70 14.33 10.09
CA LEU A 123 -2.24 15.66 10.51
C LEU A 123 -2.77 16.11 11.88
N ALA A 124 -3.85 15.51 12.38
CA ALA A 124 -4.48 15.85 13.66
C ALA A 124 -5.15 14.64 14.33
N PRO A 125 -4.39 13.62 14.76
CA PRO A 125 -4.95 12.37 15.31
C PRO A 125 -5.83 12.55 16.55
N ALA A 126 -5.51 13.52 17.42
CA ALA A 126 -6.30 13.81 18.61
C ALA A 126 -7.72 14.32 18.29
N LYS A 127 -7.92 14.95 17.13
CA LYS A 127 -9.23 15.42 16.66
C LYS A 127 -10.03 14.34 15.91
N ALA A 128 -9.38 13.21 15.60
CA ALA A 128 -9.92 12.15 14.78
C ALA A 128 -11.19 11.53 15.38
N ARG A 129 -11.19 11.23 16.69
CA ARG A 129 -12.30 10.55 17.40
C ARG A 129 -13.67 11.21 17.21
N ALA A 130 -13.72 12.54 17.08
CA ALA A 130 -14.95 13.29 16.89
C ALA A 130 -15.40 13.42 15.42
N LEU A 131 -14.52 13.14 14.45
CA LEU A 131 -14.75 13.32 13.01
C LEU A 131 -15.14 12.03 12.28
N PHE A 132 -15.08 10.87 12.92
CA PHE A 132 -15.28 9.55 12.28
C PHE A 132 -16.74 9.14 12.06
N LYS A 133 -17.71 9.93 12.53
CA LYS A 133 -19.07 9.89 12.01
C LYS A 133 -19.06 10.75 10.75
N ASP A 134 -19.33 10.17 9.58
CA ASP A 134 -19.35 10.82 8.26
C ASP A 134 -19.74 12.31 8.35
N ASN A 135 -18.71 13.18 8.44
CA ASN A 135 -18.92 14.57 8.84
C ASN A 135 -19.23 15.38 7.58
N PRO A 136 -20.42 16.02 7.47
CA PRO A 136 -20.83 16.73 6.27
C PRO A 136 -19.94 17.94 5.92
N ARG A 137 -19.09 18.40 6.85
CA ARG A 137 -18.13 19.49 6.61
C ARG A 137 -16.89 19.03 5.83
N ILE A 138 -16.51 17.76 5.94
CA ILE A 138 -15.34 17.21 5.24
C ILE A 138 -15.72 16.88 3.80
N GLY A 139 -14.92 17.35 2.84
CA GLY A 139 -15.19 17.16 1.40
C GLY A 139 -16.46 17.89 0.94
N LYS A 140 -16.78 19.04 1.55
CA LYS A 140 -18.00 19.83 1.27
C LYS A 140 -18.19 20.12 -0.23
N GLU A 141 -17.12 20.29 -0.99
CA GLU A 141 -17.18 20.50 -2.45
C GLU A 141 -17.72 19.28 -3.21
N PHE A 142 -17.41 18.07 -2.76
CA PHE A 142 -17.79 16.82 -3.45
C PHE A 142 -19.18 16.31 -3.05
N ARG A 143 -19.63 16.61 -1.82
CA ARG A 143 -20.87 16.05 -1.25
C ARG A 143 -22.16 16.36 -2.02
N PRO A 144 -22.41 17.60 -2.49
CA PRO A 144 -23.61 17.89 -3.29
C PRO A 144 -23.66 17.08 -4.59
N HIS A 145 -22.51 16.94 -5.26
CA HIS A 145 -22.40 16.14 -6.48
C HIS A 145 -22.59 14.65 -6.19
N LEU A 146 -22.04 14.16 -5.07
CA LEU A 146 -22.20 12.77 -4.65
C LEU A 146 -23.66 12.44 -4.39
N ARG A 147 -24.34 13.28 -3.60
CA ARG A 147 -25.77 13.15 -3.32
C ARG A 147 -26.57 13.10 -4.62
N LYS A 148 -26.35 14.07 -5.51
CA LYS A 148 -27.11 14.16 -6.76
C LYS A 148 -26.85 12.96 -7.69
N ALA A 149 -25.60 12.48 -7.75
CA ALA A 149 -25.27 11.31 -8.56
C ALA A 149 -25.91 10.02 -8.01
N VAL A 150 -25.93 9.85 -6.68
CA VAL A 150 -26.61 8.72 -6.01
C VAL A 150 -28.13 8.77 -6.24
N GLU A 151 -28.75 9.95 -6.12
CA GLU A 151 -30.18 10.15 -6.42
C GLU A 151 -30.48 9.80 -7.89
N ASN A 152 -29.70 10.34 -8.84
CA ASN A 152 -29.88 10.01 -10.25
C ASN A 152 -29.71 8.51 -10.53
N LEU A 153 -28.79 7.83 -9.83
CA LEU A 153 -28.56 6.39 -9.97
C LEU A 153 -29.74 5.57 -9.45
N ALA A 154 -30.32 5.99 -8.31
CA ALA A 154 -31.53 5.42 -7.75
C ALA A 154 -32.74 5.61 -8.70
N ASP A 155 -32.89 6.81 -9.27
CA ASP A 155 -34.01 7.17 -10.15
C ASP A 155 -34.04 6.38 -11.47
N ILE A 156 -32.89 5.89 -11.94
CA ILE A 156 -32.79 5.11 -13.17
C ILE A 156 -32.87 3.59 -12.96
N GLN A 157 -33.15 3.12 -11.74
CA GLN A 157 -33.50 1.71 -11.52
C GLN A 157 -34.70 1.35 -12.40
N MET A 158 -34.66 0.18 -13.04
CA MET A 158 -35.77 -0.21 -13.92
C MET A 158 -37.10 -0.22 -13.18
N THR A 159 -38.17 0.24 -13.83
CA THR A 159 -39.49 0.32 -13.20
C THR A 159 -40.04 -1.07 -12.87
N GLY A 160 -39.88 -2.03 -13.80
CA GLY A 160 -40.40 -3.40 -13.72
C GLY A 160 -39.56 -4.40 -12.91
N GLY A 161 -38.46 -3.97 -12.30
CA GLY A 161 -37.56 -4.88 -11.57
C GLY A 161 -36.52 -4.17 -10.73
N GLY A 162 -35.45 -4.89 -10.35
CA GLY A 162 -34.38 -4.38 -9.48
C GLY A 162 -33.03 -4.18 -10.14
N GLY A 163 -32.94 -4.30 -11.46
CA GLY A 163 -31.71 -4.16 -12.23
C GLY A 163 -31.56 -2.81 -12.93
N TRP A 164 -30.40 -2.65 -13.56
CA TRP A 164 -30.03 -1.48 -14.36
C TRP A 164 -29.52 -1.92 -15.73
N SER A 165 -29.70 -1.05 -16.73
CA SER A 165 -29.04 -1.15 -18.03
C SER A 165 -28.05 0.01 -18.20
N TYR A 166 -27.50 0.21 -19.39
CA TYR A 166 -26.68 1.39 -19.70
C TYR A 166 -27.42 2.72 -19.51
N GLY A 167 -28.74 2.73 -19.60
CA GLY A 167 -29.57 3.90 -19.31
C GLY A 167 -30.91 3.52 -18.69
N PRO A 168 -31.85 4.48 -18.55
CA PRO A 168 -33.19 4.20 -18.07
C PRO A 168 -33.86 3.18 -18.98
N SER A 169 -34.44 2.14 -18.39
CA SER A 169 -35.19 1.11 -19.11
C SER A 169 -36.39 0.66 -18.29
N LYS A 170 -37.42 0.17 -18.98
CA LYS A 170 -38.60 -0.40 -18.33
C LYS A 170 -38.43 -1.89 -18.02
N ASP A 171 -37.76 -2.60 -18.94
CA ASP A 171 -37.73 -4.06 -19.05
C ASP A 171 -36.34 -4.66 -19.33
N ARG A 172 -35.36 -3.84 -19.74
CA ARG A 172 -34.00 -4.31 -20.02
C ARG A 172 -33.07 -4.04 -18.85
N PHE A 173 -32.22 -5.02 -18.56
CA PHE A 173 -31.13 -4.90 -17.60
C PHE A 173 -29.94 -5.76 -18.02
N ASP A 174 -28.81 -5.51 -17.38
CA ASP A 174 -27.72 -6.47 -17.31
C ASP A 174 -27.10 -6.48 -15.92
N ASN A 175 -26.64 -7.64 -15.47
CA ASN A 175 -26.10 -7.79 -14.12
C ASN A 175 -24.74 -7.08 -13.94
N SER A 176 -24.06 -6.69 -15.02
CA SER A 176 -22.86 -5.87 -14.95
C SER A 176 -23.18 -4.43 -14.53
N ASN A 177 -24.09 -3.74 -15.23
CA ASN A 177 -24.56 -2.40 -14.87
C ASN A 177 -25.27 -2.41 -13.51
N THR A 178 -26.07 -3.45 -13.24
CA THR A 178 -26.73 -3.62 -11.94
C THR A 178 -25.71 -3.65 -10.80
N GLN A 179 -24.60 -4.38 -10.93
CA GLN A 179 -23.54 -4.38 -9.91
C GLN A 179 -22.99 -2.98 -9.64
N PHE A 180 -22.63 -2.25 -10.69
CA PHE A 180 -22.10 -0.88 -10.58
C PHE A 180 -23.11 0.06 -9.91
N ALA A 181 -24.39 -0.07 -10.26
CA ALA A 181 -25.45 0.70 -9.63
C ALA A 181 -25.54 0.42 -8.13
N VAL A 182 -25.61 -0.87 -7.74
CA VAL A 182 -25.73 -1.29 -6.34
C VAL A 182 -24.53 -0.85 -5.50
N LEU A 183 -23.31 -0.91 -6.06
CA LEU A 183 -22.12 -0.40 -5.39
C LEU A 183 -22.17 1.12 -5.19
N GLY A 184 -22.66 1.87 -6.19
CA GLY A 184 -22.86 3.32 -6.07
C GLY A 184 -23.89 3.68 -4.99
N LEU A 185 -24.97 2.90 -4.89
CA LEU A 185 -25.94 3.00 -3.78
C LEU A 185 -25.30 2.62 -2.43
N GLY A 186 -24.41 1.64 -2.40
CA GLY A 186 -23.62 1.27 -1.23
C GLY A 186 -22.76 2.44 -0.71
N VAL A 187 -22.12 3.19 -1.61
CA VAL A 187 -21.45 4.45 -1.25
C VAL A 187 -22.43 5.47 -0.67
N GLY A 188 -23.62 5.60 -1.27
CA GLY A 188 -24.69 6.44 -0.73
C GLY A 188 -25.04 6.10 0.72
N MET A 189 -25.21 4.82 1.03
CA MET A 189 -25.43 4.32 2.38
C MET A 189 -24.26 4.64 3.32
N LYS A 190 -23.01 4.38 2.90
CA LYS A 190 -21.80 4.74 3.67
C LYS A 190 -21.77 6.23 4.03
N ARG A 191 -22.26 7.09 3.12
CA ARG A 191 -22.26 8.55 3.24
C ARG A 191 -23.60 9.13 3.73
N ASN A 192 -24.43 8.31 4.36
CA ASN A 192 -25.73 8.69 4.94
C ASN A 192 -26.64 9.46 3.96
N ILE A 193 -26.54 9.16 2.67
CA ILE A 193 -27.49 9.65 1.67
C ILE A 193 -28.74 8.76 1.75
N PRO A 194 -29.93 9.34 2.00
CA PRO A 194 -31.16 8.56 2.07
C PRO A 194 -31.43 7.83 0.76
N ILE A 195 -31.69 6.52 0.85
CA ILE A 195 -32.07 5.67 -0.28
C ILE A 195 -33.33 4.92 0.16
N ASP A 196 -34.37 4.95 -0.68
CA ASP A 196 -35.63 4.27 -0.38
C ASP A 196 -35.39 2.76 -0.20
N ARG A 197 -35.94 2.19 0.88
CA ARG A 197 -35.89 0.75 1.18
C ARG A 197 -36.41 -0.09 0.01
N LYS A 198 -37.38 0.41 -0.76
CA LYS A 198 -37.94 -0.27 -1.93
C LYS A 198 -36.88 -0.58 -2.99
N ILE A 199 -35.88 0.27 -3.15
CA ILE A 199 -34.78 0.05 -4.11
C ILE A 199 -33.98 -1.20 -3.71
N TRP A 200 -33.64 -1.32 -2.42
CA TRP A 200 -32.92 -2.47 -1.88
C TRP A 200 -33.75 -3.76 -1.92
N LEU A 201 -35.05 -3.68 -1.63
CA LEU A 201 -35.96 -4.83 -1.78
C LEU A 201 -35.97 -5.35 -3.21
N LYS A 202 -36.11 -4.45 -4.20
CA LYS A 202 -36.04 -4.82 -5.60
C LYS A 202 -34.71 -5.46 -5.99
N ILE A 203 -33.58 -4.94 -5.48
CA ILE A 203 -32.25 -5.53 -5.71
C ILE A 203 -32.20 -6.97 -5.16
N MET A 204 -32.71 -7.17 -3.94
CA MET A 204 -32.75 -8.49 -3.33
C MET A 204 -33.59 -9.46 -4.17
N ASP A 205 -34.83 -9.09 -4.51
CA ASP A 205 -35.73 -9.91 -5.32
C ASP A 205 -35.10 -10.23 -6.68
N HIS A 206 -34.53 -9.22 -7.36
CA HIS A 206 -33.88 -9.37 -8.67
C HIS A 206 -32.80 -10.45 -8.70
N PHE A 207 -31.94 -10.49 -7.68
CA PHE A 207 -30.86 -11.48 -7.62
C PHE A 207 -31.33 -12.81 -7.04
N VAL A 208 -32.18 -12.82 -6.00
CA VAL A 208 -32.71 -14.06 -5.44
C VAL A 208 -33.48 -14.85 -6.50
N ASP A 209 -34.34 -14.17 -7.26
CA ASP A 209 -35.15 -14.79 -8.32
C ASP A 209 -34.33 -15.05 -9.59
N GLY A 210 -33.27 -14.25 -9.83
CA GLY A 210 -32.38 -14.38 -10.98
C GLY A 210 -31.27 -15.43 -10.85
N GLN A 211 -31.10 -16.02 -9.66
CA GLN A 211 -30.11 -17.08 -9.46
C GLN A 211 -30.55 -18.38 -10.15
N GLN A 212 -29.60 -19.18 -10.64
CA GLN A 212 -29.90 -20.51 -11.15
C GLN A 212 -30.77 -21.31 -10.16
N GLU A 213 -31.85 -21.91 -10.66
CA GLU A 213 -32.80 -22.66 -9.83
C GLU A 213 -32.15 -23.92 -9.23
N LYS A 214 -31.42 -24.67 -10.06
CA LYS A 214 -30.81 -25.97 -9.73
C LYS A 214 -29.29 -25.92 -9.84
N GLY A 215 -28.62 -26.75 -9.06
CA GLY A 215 -27.18 -26.99 -9.11
C GLY A 215 -26.80 -28.11 -8.14
N PRO A 216 -25.68 -28.84 -8.38
CA PRO A 216 -25.23 -29.89 -7.47
C PRO A 216 -24.86 -29.32 -6.09
N GLU A 217 -25.01 -30.14 -5.04
CA GLU A 217 -24.48 -29.82 -3.72
C GLU A 217 -22.94 -29.79 -3.76
N VAL A 218 -22.33 -28.87 -3.02
CA VAL A 218 -20.88 -28.63 -2.99
C VAL A 218 -20.33 -28.72 -1.57
N ALA A 219 -19.10 -29.24 -1.45
CA ALA A 219 -18.41 -29.40 -0.16
C ALA A 219 -17.58 -28.17 0.22
N GLU A 220 -17.21 -27.33 -0.75
CA GLU A 220 -16.38 -26.16 -0.59
C GLU A 220 -17.04 -25.11 0.32
N ARG A 221 -16.25 -24.47 1.18
CA ARG A 221 -16.69 -23.43 2.12
C ARG A 221 -15.72 -22.25 2.08
N VAL A 222 -16.25 -21.04 2.29
CA VAL A 222 -15.39 -19.86 2.49
C VAL A 222 -14.83 -19.88 3.91
N THR A 223 -13.65 -19.29 4.07
CA THR A 223 -13.10 -18.94 5.38
C THR A 223 -13.27 -17.45 5.59
N LEU A 224 -14.04 -17.06 6.61
CA LEU A 224 -14.19 -15.66 6.98
C LEU A 224 -12.96 -15.17 7.76
N MET A 225 -12.68 -13.88 7.67
CA MET A 225 -11.68 -13.21 8.49
C MET A 225 -12.10 -13.22 9.96
N LYS A 226 -11.28 -13.79 10.83
CA LYS A 226 -11.42 -13.69 12.28
C LYS A 226 -11.10 -12.26 12.76
N PRO A 227 -11.53 -11.85 13.97
CA PRO A 227 -11.09 -10.58 14.55
C PRO A 227 -9.57 -10.42 14.55
N SER A 228 -8.81 -11.49 14.83
CA SER A 228 -7.35 -11.49 14.74
C SER A 228 -6.82 -11.32 13.32
N ASP A 229 -7.49 -11.86 12.30
CA ASP A 229 -7.10 -11.66 10.90
C ASP A 229 -7.37 -10.22 10.46
N LYS A 230 -8.50 -9.66 10.91
CA LYS A 230 -8.83 -8.24 10.73
C LYS A 230 -7.82 -7.36 11.47
N GLU A 231 -7.43 -7.74 12.68
CA GLU A 231 -6.40 -7.06 13.47
C GLU A 231 -5.02 -7.21 12.87
N GLU A 232 -4.65 -8.35 12.28
CA GLU A 232 -3.37 -8.57 11.60
C GLU A 232 -3.32 -7.74 10.32
N TRP A 233 -4.38 -7.81 9.50
CA TRP A 233 -4.59 -6.98 8.32
C TRP A 233 -4.52 -5.49 8.67
N ASN A 234 -5.25 -5.08 9.70
CA ASN A 234 -5.19 -3.72 10.24
C ASN A 234 -3.90 -3.46 11.03
N SER A 235 -3.07 -4.44 11.37
CA SER A 235 -1.79 -4.25 12.07
C SER A 235 -0.65 -3.97 11.10
N LYS A 236 -0.77 -4.51 9.89
CA LYS A 236 -0.01 -4.08 8.71
C LYS A 236 -0.46 -2.67 8.27
N VAL A 237 -1.54 -2.12 8.84
CA VAL A 237 -2.08 -0.76 8.61
C VAL A 237 -2.86 -0.17 9.82
N LYS A 238 -2.22 0.24 10.93
CA LYS A 238 -2.93 0.85 12.07
C LYS A 238 -3.06 2.36 11.96
N LEU A 239 -4.16 2.88 12.47
CA LEU A 239 -4.29 4.27 12.85
C LEU A 239 -3.48 4.64 14.10
N ILE A 240 -3.27 5.95 14.23
CA ILE A 240 -2.93 6.60 15.48
C ILE A 240 -4.16 6.54 16.40
N ASP A 241 -4.30 5.45 17.14
CA ASP A 241 -5.18 5.45 18.31
C ASP A 241 -4.56 6.39 19.34
N GLY A 242 -5.23 7.53 19.54
CA GLY A 242 -5.03 8.37 20.72
C GLY A 242 -5.18 7.53 21.97
N ASP A 243 -4.48 7.91 23.04
CA ASP A 243 -4.33 7.11 24.24
C ASP A 243 -5.64 6.46 24.68
N LYS A 244 -5.64 5.12 24.79
CA LYS A 244 -6.47 4.49 25.80
C LYS A 244 -5.76 4.81 27.11
N LYS A 245 -6.33 5.69 27.94
CA LYS A 245 -6.07 5.58 29.37
C LYS A 245 -6.38 4.13 29.74
N PRO A 246 -5.50 3.43 30.49
CA PRO A 246 -5.90 2.20 31.13
C PRO A 246 -7.18 2.48 31.88
N LEU A 247 -8.17 1.60 31.77
CA LEU A 247 -9.33 1.63 32.66
C LEU A 247 -8.77 1.57 34.09
N THR A 248 -8.72 2.72 34.75
CA THR A 248 -8.51 2.80 36.18
C THR A 248 -9.66 2.04 36.81
N ALA A 249 -9.32 1.00 37.57
CA ALA A 249 -10.25 0.23 38.37
C ALA A 249 -11.08 1.18 39.24
N GLY A 250 -12.31 1.43 38.80
CA GLY A 250 -13.32 2.15 39.56
C GLY A 250 -13.91 1.19 40.58
N LYS A 251 -13.70 1.56 41.84
CA LYS A 251 -14.26 1.03 43.09
C LYS A 251 -15.61 0.32 42.97
N ASP A 252 -15.60 -0.89 43.53
CA ASP A 252 -16.62 -1.49 44.40
C ASP A 252 -18.08 -1.10 44.16
N ASP A 253 -18.82 -1.99 43.50
CA ASP A 253 -20.22 -2.18 43.87
C ASP A 253 -20.45 -3.65 44.26
N LYS A 254 -21.00 -3.80 45.47
CA LYS A 254 -21.12 -5.04 46.22
C LYS A 254 -22.37 -5.81 45.78
N GLY A 255 -22.18 -7.10 45.47
CA GLY A 255 -23.18 -8.13 45.74
C GLY A 255 -23.89 -8.71 44.52
N SER A 256 -23.43 -9.88 44.06
CA SER A 256 -24.19 -11.12 44.31
C SER A 256 -23.42 -12.37 43.86
N LYS A 257 -23.35 -13.34 44.78
CA LYS A 257 -23.12 -14.79 44.63
C LYS A 257 -22.09 -15.28 43.59
N ARG A 258 -20.92 -15.68 44.11
CA ARG A 258 -20.01 -16.66 43.47
C ARG A 258 -20.80 -17.91 43.04
N LYS A 259 -21.03 -18.08 41.73
CA LYS A 259 -21.43 -19.37 41.15
C LYS A 259 -20.15 -20.16 40.84
N LYS A 260 -20.11 -21.38 41.38
CA LYS A 260 -19.07 -22.41 41.18
C LYS A 260 -18.71 -22.56 39.70
N SER A 261 -17.43 -22.74 39.43
CA SER A 261 -16.87 -23.10 38.13
C SER A 261 -17.53 -24.36 37.58
N SER A 262 -18.43 -24.20 36.61
CA SER A 262 -18.81 -25.32 35.74
C SER A 262 -17.69 -25.53 34.73
N GLN A 263 -17.06 -26.70 34.81
CA GLN A 263 -16.23 -27.26 33.75
C GLN A 263 -16.87 -27.04 32.37
N GLY A 264 -15.99 -26.80 31.39
CA GLY A 264 -16.21 -26.68 29.95
C GLY A 264 -17.63 -26.95 29.44
N ARG A 265 -18.45 -25.91 29.36
CA ARG A 265 -19.50 -25.85 28.34
C ARG A 265 -18.97 -25.02 27.20
N THR A 266 -18.65 -25.69 26.09
CA THR A 266 -18.56 -25.04 24.78
C THR A 266 -19.88 -24.34 24.54
N VAL A 267 -19.92 -23.03 24.75
CA VAL A 267 -21.04 -22.21 24.28
C VAL A 267 -20.87 -22.16 22.78
N VAL A 268 -21.61 -23.03 22.09
CA VAL A 268 -21.84 -22.87 20.65
C VAL A 268 -22.65 -21.58 20.54
N VAL A 269 -21.96 -20.46 20.30
CA VAL A 269 -22.60 -19.23 19.85
C VAL A 269 -23.05 -19.53 18.43
N THR A 270 -24.27 -20.02 18.27
CA THR A 270 -24.90 -20.15 16.95
C THR A 270 -25.01 -18.73 16.38
N PRO A 271 -24.29 -18.39 15.30
CA PRO A 271 -24.38 -17.04 14.75
C PRO A 271 -25.82 -16.77 14.31
N ALA A 272 -26.28 -15.53 14.49
CA ALA A 272 -27.65 -15.12 14.17
C ALA A 272 -28.04 -15.42 12.70
N ASN A 273 -27.05 -15.49 11.80
CA ASN A 273 -27.18 -15.99 10.44
C ASN A 273 -26.08 -17.04 10.20
N PRO A 274 -26.42 -18.30 9.87
CA PRO A 274 -25.43 -19.31 9.58
C PRO A 274 -24.81 -19.02 8.20
N GLU A 275 -23.74 -18.22 8.21
CA GLU A 275 -22.94 -17.90 7.04
C GLU A 275 -22.18 -19.14 6.54
N VAL A 276 -21.76 -19.12 5.27
CA VAL A 276 -20.96 -20.20 4.67
C VAL A 276 -19.74 -20.45 5.57
N GLY A 277 -19.58 -21.69 6.06
CA GLY A 277 -18.44 -22.05 6.91
C GLY A 277 -18.74 -23.07 8.01
N PHE A 278 -20.01 -23.27 8.36
CA PHE A 278 -20.41 -24.28 9.35
C PHE A 278 -20.71 -25.63 8.70
N GLU A 279 -20.13 -26.69 9.27
CA GLU A 279 -20.47 -28.08 8.96
C GLU A 279 -21.98 -28.29 9.16
N GLY A 280 -22.66 -28.92 8.18
CA GLY A 280 -24.10 -29.24 8.23
C GLY A 280 -25.03 -28.33 7.42
N ILE A 281 -24.55 -27.21 6.86
CA ILE A 281 -25.36 -26.39 5.94
C ILE A 281 -25.13 -26.87 4.50
N LYS A 282 -26.21 -27.22 3.80
CA LYS A 282 -26.17 -27.52 2.36
C LYS A 282 -25.89 -26.27 1.55
N VAL A 283 -24.95 -26.36 0.62
CA VAL A 283 -24.56 -25.31 -0.31
C VAL A 283 -24.63 -25.89 -1.71
N TYR A 284 -25.16 -25.15 -2.67
CA TYR A 284 -25.32 -25.62 -4.05
C TYR A 284 -24.53 -24.76 -5.03
N LYS A 285 -24.06 -25.36 -6.13
CA LYS A 285 -23.42 -24.65 -7.24
C LYS A 285 -24.46 -23.89 -8.06
N ARG A 286 -24.94 -22.74 -7.56
CA ARG A 286 -25.93 -21.89 -8.25
C ARG A 286 -25.41 -20.47 -8.39
N GLY A 287 -25.12 -20.08 -9.61
CA GLY A 287 -24.56 -18.76 -9.92
C GLY A 287 -25.57 -17.83 -10.57
N PHE A 288 -25.03 -16.75 -11.14
CA PHE A 288 -25.80 -15.70 -11.81
C PHE A 288 -25.29 -15.52 -13.24
N ASP A 289 -26.19 -15.23 -14.17
CA ASP A 289 -25.84 -14.96 -15.58
C ASP A 289 -26.00 -13.46 -15.92
N TYR A 290 -25.84 -13.09 -17.20
CA TYR A 290 -25.85 -11.69 -17.62
C TYR A 290 -27.25 -11.03 -17.58
N SER A 291 -28.31 -11.79 -17.88
CA SER A 291 -29.68 -11.29 -18.09
C SER A 291 -30.78 -12.20 -17.50
N ASN A 292 -30.42 -13.03 -16.53
CA ASN A 292 -31.24 -14.09 -15.91
C ASN A 292 -31.88 -15.07 -16.91
N LYS A 293 -31.14 -15.48 -17.95
CA LYS A 293 -31.63 -16.42 -19.00
C LYS A 293 -31.10 -17.86 -18.85
N GLY A 294 -30.32 -18.13 -17.82
CA GLY A 294 -29.56 -19.37 -17.66
C GLY A 294 -28.11 -19.23 -18.16
N GLY A 295 -27.21 -20.03 -17.59
CA GLY A 295 -25.79 -20.02 -17.94
C GLY A 295 -24.95 -19.09 -17.07
N ALA A 296 -24.86 -19.40 -15.77
CA ALA A 296 -24.08 -18.60 -14.84
C ALA A 296 -22.63 -18.42 -15.28
N THR A 297 -22.09 -17.23 -15.05
CA THR A 297 -20.71 -16.87 -15.43
C THR A 297 -19.95 -16.33 -14.23
N TRP A 298 -18.62 -16.31 -14.33
CA TRP A 298 -17.73 -15.83 -13.27
C TRP A 298 -18.04 -14.39 -12.86
N ASN A 299 -17.95 -13.46 -13.82
CA ASN A 299 -18.15 -12.04 -13.59
C ASN A 299 -19.54 -11.75 -13.01
N MET A 300 -20.57 -12.40 -13.54
CA MET A 300 -21.95 -12.16 -13.10
C MET A 300 -22.24 -12.83 -11.76
N THR A 301 -21.57 -13.93 -11.43
CA THR A 301 -21.70 -14.52 -10.10
C THR A 301 -21.07 -13.63 -9.04
N CYS A 302 -19.89 -13.05 -9.32
CA CYS A 302 -19.32 -12.02 -8.45
C CYS A 302 -20.24 -10.79 -8.34
N ALA A 303 -20.88 -10.39 -9.46
CA ALA A 303 -21.86 -9.31 -9.48
C ALA A 303 -23.01 -9.55 -8.52
N GLY A 304 -23.71 -10.68 -8.66
CA GLY A 304 -24.85 -11.03 -7.80
C GLY A 304 -24.46 -11.16 -6.33
N LEU A 305 -23.32 -11.78 -6.03
CA LEU A 305 -22.83 -11.89 -4.66
C LEU A 305 -22.58 -10.53 -4.00
N SER A 306 -21.78 -9.68 -4.64
CA SER A 306 -21.46 -8.34 -4.09
C SER A 306 -22.73 -7.49 -3.92
N SER A 307 -23.69 -7.57 -4.84
CA SER A 307 -24.97 -6.88 -4.72
C SER A 307 -25.85 -7.40 -3.59
N LEU A 308 -25.96 -8.72 -3.42
CA LEU A 308 -26.74 -9.32 -2.32
C LEU A 308 -26.11 -9.05 -0.95
N ILE A 309 -24.78 -9.06 -0.83
CA ILE A 309 -24.07 -8.70 0.40
C ILE A 309 -24.41 -7.25 0.82
N LEU A 310 -24.41 -6.32 -0.15
CA LEU A 310 -24.80 -4.93 0.13
C LEU A 310 -26.28 -4.79 0.48
N ALA A 311 -27.17 -5.45 -0.27
CA ALA A 311 -28.61 -5.43 0.02
C ALA A 311 -28.90 -5.97 1.42
N ARG A 312 -28.21 -7.04 1.84
CA ARG A 312 -28.28 -7.56 3.21
C ARG A 312 -27.93 -6.52 4.25
N ASN A 313 -26.81 -5.81 4.09
CA ASN A 313 -26.40 -4.77 5.03
C ASN A 313 -27.46 -3.65 5.19
N SER A 314 -28.24 -3.36 4.14
CA SER A 314 -29.30 -2.36 4.19
C SER A 314 -30.62 -2.87 4.77
N LEU A 315 -30.95 -4.15 4.53
CA LEU A 315 -32.26 -4.76 4.81
C LEU A 315 -32.31 -5.62 6.08
N GLU A 316 -31.18 -6.07 6.59
CA GLU A 316 -31.12 -6.93 7.77
C GLU A 316 -31.83 -6.28 8.97
N GLY A 317 -32.65 -7.06 9.67
CA GLY A 317 -33.50 -6.59 10.76
C GLY A 317 -34.72 -5.77 10.32
N LYS A 318 -34.89 -5.47 9.03
CA LYS A 318 -35.98 -4.65 8.47
C LYS A 318 -36.91 -5.42 7.52
N ILE A 319 -36.68 -6.71 7.30
CA ILE A 319 -37.43 -7.59 6.41
C ILE A 319 -37.84 -8.88 7.15
N PRO A 320 -38.88 -9.60 6.67
CA PRO A 320 -39.26 -10.90 7.22
C PRO A 320 -38.11 -11.92 7.18
N LYS A 321 -38.04 -12.79 8.19
CA LYS A 321 -37.01 -13.84 8.30
C LYS A 321 -36.94 -14.75 7.07
N GLN A 322 -38.08 -15.05 6.44
CA GLN A 322 -38.15 -15.86 5.23
C GLN A 322 -37.38 -15.23 4.06
N MET A 323 -37.55 -13.92 3.83
CA MET A 323 -36.84 -13.18 2.77
C MET A 323 -35.35 -13.11 3.08
N LEU A 324 -34.98 -12.83 4.33
CA LEU A 324 -33.59 -12.85 4.78
C LEU A 324 -32.93 -14.23 4.57
N ASN A 325 -33.65 -15.31 4.86
CA ASN A 325 -33.16 -16.67 4.65
C ASN A 325 -32.98 -17.02 3.17
N ALA A 326 -33.89 -16.56 2.29
CA ALA A 326 -33.76 -16.74 0.85
C ALA A 326 -32.54 -16.00 0.31
N MET A 327 -32.34 -14.74 0.71
CA MET A 327 -31.16 -13.94 0.37
C MET A 327 -29.87 -14.59 0.88
N ASN A 328 -29.83 -15.02 2.16
CA ASN A 328 -28.68 -15.71 2.72
C ASN A 328 -28.38 -17.00 1.95
N LYS A 329 -29.39 -17.81 1.61
CA LYS A 329 -29.22 -19.00 0.76
C LYS A 329 -28.64 -18.65 -0.60
N ALA A 330 -29.14 -17.60 -1.26
CA ALA A 330 -28.62 -17.16 -2.55
C ALA A 330 -27.14 -16.74 -2.47
N VAL A 331 -26.78 -15.98 -1.43
CA VAL A 331 -25.38 -15.64 -1.13
C VAL A 331 -24.54 -16.91 -0.92
N ARG A 332 -25.01 -17.88 -0.13
CA ARG A 332 -24.25 -19.12 0.09
C ARG A 332 -24.01 -19.90 -1.20
N ASP A 333 -25.04 -20.07 -2.02
CA ASP A 333 -24.94 -20.86 -3.25
C ASP A 333 -24.09 -20.15 -4.32
N GLY A 334 -24.10 -18.82 -4.37
CA GLY A 334 -23.20 -18.06 -5.22
C GLY A 334 -21.72 -18.27 -4.85
N HIS A 335 -21.39 -18.35 -3.55
CA HIS A 335 -20.04 -18.71 -3.12
C HIS A 335 -19.69 -20.13 -3.56
N GLY A 336 -20.61 -21.09 -3.40
CA GLY A 336 -20.44 -22.45 -3.88
C GLY A 336 -20.14 -22.52 -5.38
N TRP A 337 -20.81 -21.67 -6.17
CA TRP A 337 -20.54 -21.54 -7.59
C TRP A 337 -19.12 -21.00 -7.88
N LEU A 338 -18.68 -19.94 -7.20
CA LEU A 338 -17.34 -19.37 -7.40
C LEU A 338 -16.24 -20.38 -7.06
N MET A 339 -16.34 -21.05 -5.91
CA MET A 339 -15.31 -21.98 -5.44
C MET A 339 -15.14 -23.19 -6.37
N THR A 340 -16.23 -23.64 -6.99
CA THR A 340 -16.22 -24.79 -7.92
C THR A 340 -16.04 -24.41 -9.40
N SER A 341 -15.93 -23.11 -9.69
CA SER A 341 -15.73 -22.57 -11.05
C SER A 341 -14.61 -21.55 -11.06
N TRP A 342 -13.58 -21.78 -10.23
CA TRP A 342 -12.52 -20.83 -9.91
C TRP A 342 -11.79 -20.33 -11.17
N ALA A 343 -11.94 -19.03 -11.46
CA ALA A 343 -11.36 -18.39 -12.64
C ALA A 343 -11.05 -16.90 -12.40
N PRO A 344 -10.29 -16.56 -11.35
CA PRO A 344 -10.15 -15.19 -10.87
C PRO A 344 -9.52 -14.23 -11.89
N THR A 345 -8.60 -14.72 -12.72
CA THR A 345 -7.71 -13.89 -13.56
C THR A 345 -8.14 -13.77 -15.02
N LYS A 346 -9.34 -14.23 -15.40
CA LYS A 346 -9.78 -14.22 -16.82
C LYS A 346 -9.96 -12.83 -17.40
N SER A 347 -10.36 -11.84 -16.61
CA SER A 347 -10.49 -10.45 -17.04
C SER A 347 -10.27 -9.50 -15.87
N TYR A 348 -9.89 -8.25 -16.14
CA TYR A 348 -9.68 -7.25 -15.08
C TYR A 348 -10.97 -6.91 -14.35
N TYR A 349 -12.07 -6.79 -15.09
CA TYR A 349 -13.40 -6.65 -14.51
C TYR A 349 -13.76 -7.83 -13.60
N GLY A 350 -13.45 -9.06 -14.00
CA GLY A 350 -13.69 -10.26 -13.19
C GLY A 350 -12.86 -10.27 -11.90
N MET A 351 -11.58 -9.92 -11.97
CA MET A 351 -10.72 -9.75 -10.80
C MET A 351 -11.27 -8.67 -9.86
N TYR A 352 -11.62 -7.50 -10.40
CA TYR A 352 -12.19 -6.41 -9.60
C TYR A 352 -13.54 -6.80 -8.98
N SER A 353 -14.38 -7.58 -9.68
CA SER A 353 -15.63 -8.08 -9.12
C SER A 353 -15.42 -9.14 -8.03
N LEU A 354 -14.41 -10.01 -8.14
CA LEU A 354 -14.04 -10.93 -7.06
C LEU A 354 -13.53 -10.17 -5.82
N GLU A 355 -12.70 -9.14 -6.03
CA GLU A 355 -12.17 -8.30 -4.94
C GLU A 355 -13.30 -7.67 -4.10
N LYS A 356 -14.41 -7.26 -4.73
CA LYS A 356 -15.62 -6.81 -4.01
C LYS A 356 -16.22 -7.90 -3.14
N VAL A 357 -16.39 -9.10 -3.67
CA VAL A 357 -16.98 -10.21 -2.90
C VAL A 357 -16.10 -10.52 -1.69
N GLY A 358 -14.78 -10.60 -1.91
CA GLY A 358 -13.81 -10.82 -0.85
C GLY A 358 -13.85 -9.76 0.24
N ASP A 359 -13.79 -8.47 -0.14
CA ASP A 359 -13.72 -7.35 0.78
C ASP A 359 -15.02 -7.07 1.52
N LEU A 360 -16.16 -7.14 0.82
CA LEU A 360 -17.49 -6.88 1.37
C LEU A 360 -17.98 -8.04 2.25
N GLY A 361 -17.61 -9.27 1.89
CA GLY A 361 -17.96 -10.47 2.64
C GLY A 361 -17.00 -10.80 3.79
N ASP A 362 -15.95 -9.99 4.01
CA ASP A 362 -14.87 -10.28 4.95
C ASP A 362 -14.27 -11.69 4.75
N ILE A 363 -14.06 -12.09 3.50
CA ILE A 363 -13.59 -13.44 3.16
C ILE A 363 -12.07 -13.46 3.12
N LYS A 364 -11.49 -14.35 3.92
CA LYS A 364 -10.06 -14.66 3.91
C LYS A 364 -9.72 -15.62 2.77
N LEU A 365 -10.43 -16.74 2.67
CA LEU A 365 -10.20 -17.76 1.65
C LEU A 365 -11.49 -18.20 0.98
N PHE A 366 -11.42 -18.48 -0.32
CA PHE A 366 -12.47 -19.20 -1.05
C PHE A 366 -12.03 -20.66 -1.17
N ALA A 367 -12.57 -21.55 -0.33
CA ALA A 367 -12.01 -22.87 -0.12
C ALA A 367 -10.50 -22.79 0.21
N LYS A 368 -9.64 -23.26 -0.69
CA LYS A 368 -8.17 -23.22 -0.56
C LYS A 368 -7.52 -21.97 -1.17
N HIS A 369 -8.29 -21.11 -1.83
CA HIS A 369 -7.77 -20.00 -2.63
C HIS A 369 -7.61 -18.74 -1.80
N ASP A 370 -6.37 -18.28 -1.67
CA ASP A 370 -6.07 -16.90 -1.24
C ASP A 370 -6.25 -15.99 -2.45
N TRP A 371 -7.47 -15.48 -2.57
CA TRP A 371 -7.92 -14.75 -3.74
C TRP A 371 -7.10 -13.48 -4.01
N PHE A 372 -6.62 -12.80 -2.97
CA PHE A 372 -5.88 -11.56 -3.13
C PHE A 372 -4.40 -11.83 -3.48
N ASP A 373 -3.79 -12.83 -2.84
CA ASP A 373 -2.43 -13.27 -3.18
C ASP A 373 -2.36 -13.77 -4.63
N GLU A 374 -3.31 -14.61 -5.05
CA GLU A 374 -3.37 -15.12 -6.44
C GLU A 374 -3.51 -13.99 -7.47
N MET A 375 -4.44 -13.04 -7.27
CA MET A 375 -4.63 -11.92 -8.20
C MET A 375 -3.45 -10.94 -8.19
N SER A 376 -2.88 -10.63 -7.03
CA SER A 376 -1.75 -9.68 -6.94
C SER A 376 -0.50 -10.22 -7.64
N LYS A 377 -0.15 -11.49 -7.43
CA LYS A 377 0.95 -12.16 -8.15
C LYS A 377 0.72 -12.17 -9.65
N HIS A 378 -0.50 -12.46 -10.08
CA HIS A 378 -0.86 -12.43 -11.50
C HIS A 378 -0.69 -11.04 -12.12
N LEU A 379 -1.21 -10.00 -11.47
CA LEU A 379 -1.10 -8.61 -11.94
C LEU A 379 0.35 -8.14 -11.99
N ILE A 380 1.15 -8.42 -10.95
CA ILE A 380 2.58 -8.07 -10.92
C ILE A 380 3.31 -8.76 -12.08
N GLY A 381 3.04 -10.05 -12.32
CA GLY A 381 3.66 -10.80 -13.40
C GLY A 381 3.28 -10.37 -14.82
N GLN A 382 2.20 -9.59 -14.98
CA GLN A 382 1.72 -9.09 -16.27
C GLN A 382 2.01 -7.61 -16.52
N GLN A 383 2.53 -6.88 -15.54
CA GLN A 383 2.78 -5.45 -15.69
C GLN A 383 3.86 -5.20 -16.75
N LEU A 384 3.61 -4.27 -17.66
CA LEU A 384 4.54 -3.86 -18.70
C LEU A 384 5.64 -2.94 -18.14
N VAL A 385 6.74 -2.84 -18.87
CA VAL A 385 7.90 -2.00 -18.47
C VAL A 385 7.54 -0.53 -18.31
N ASP A 386 6.54 -0.04 -19.06
CA ASP A 386 6.04 1.34 -18.96
C ASP A 386 5.10 1.56 -17.76
N GLY A 387 4.82 0.51 -16.97
CA GLY A 387 3.95 0.51 -15.81
C GLY A 387 2.48 0.19 -16.11
N SER A 388 2.08 0.10 -17.38
CA SER A 388 0.71 -0.22 -17.77
C SER A 388 0.41 -1.72 -17.69
N TRP A 389 -0.87 -2.05 -17.81
CA TRP A 389 -1.33 -3.42 -17.97
C TRP A 389 -1.87 -3.66 -19.39
N PRO A 390 -1.58 -4.83 -19.98
CA PRO A 390 -2.01 -5.16 -21.33
C PRO A 390 -3.53 -5.32 -21.41
N GLY A 391 -4.06 -5.28 -22.63
CA GLY A 391 -5.48 -5.44 -22.88
C GLY A 391 -6.03 -6.77 -22.33
N GLY A 392 -7.23 -6.72 -21.77
CA GLY A 392 -7.90 -7.85 -21.12
C GLY A 392 -8.97 -8.53 -21.99
N ALA A 393 -9.57 -9.60 -21.48
CA ALA A 393 -10.54 -10.38 -22.23
C ALA A 393 -11.92 -9.70 -22.38
N ALA A 394 -12.28 -8.75 -21.50
CA ALA A 394 -13.57 -8.09 -21.58
C ALA A 394 -13.60 -7.01 -22.68
N HIS A 395 -14.77 -6.72 -23.27
CA HIS A 395 -14.90 -5.78 -24.39
C HIS A 395 -14.26 -4.41 -24.15
N GLY A 396 -14.45 -3.82 -22.96
CA GLY A 396 -13.87 -2.52 -22.63
C GLY A 396 -12.37 -2.55 -22.30
N GLU A 397 -11.74 -3.72 -22.26
CA GLU A 397 -10.35 -3.89 -21.84
C GLU A 397 -9.39 -4.07 -23.03
N LYS A 398 -9.89 -4.26 -24.26
CA LYS A 398 -9.07 -4.72 -25.39
C LYS A 398 -8.23 -3.62 -26.05
N GLU A 399 -8.76 -2.41 -26.14
CA GLU A 399 -8.23 -1.38 -27.04
C GLU A 399 -7.38 -0.32 -26.31
N ASP A 400 -7.75 0.01 -25.07
CA ASP A 400 -7.16 1.13 -24.33
C ASP A 400 -6.54 0.66 -23.01
N PRO A 401 -5.19 0.63 -22.92
CA PRO A 401 -4.48 0.17 -21.72
C PRO A 401 -4.79 0.97 -20.44
N ARG A 402 -5.39 2.16 -20.56
CA ARG A 402 -5.82 2.97 -19.41
C ARG A 402 -6.91 2.30 -18.60
N ILE A 403 -7.78 1.50 -19.25
CA ILE A 403 -8.87 0.78 -18.56
C ILE A 403 -8.33 -0.42 -17.76
N PRO A 404 -7.55 -1.37 -18.35
CA PRO A 404 -6.83 -2.39 -17.61
C PRO A 404 -5.99 -1.83 -16.47
N THR A 405 -5.21 -0.77 -16.73
CA THR A 405 -4.36 -0.15 -15.71
C THR A 405 -5.20 0.40 -14.55
N SER A 406 -6.33 1.05 -14.84
CA SER A 406 -7.24 1.54 -13.80
C SER A 406 -7.77 0.39 -12.94
N PHE A 407 -8.21 -0.72 -13.53
CA PHE A 407 -8.66 -1.88 -12.77
C PHE A 407 -7.55 -2.54 -11.95
N ALA A 408 -6.36 -2.74 -12.54
CA ALA A 408 -5.21 -3.31 -11.85
C ALA A 408 -4.85 -2.47 -10.60
N LEU A 409 -4.83 -1.14 -10.73
CA LEU A 409 -4.64 -0.24 -9.60
C LEU A 409 -5.73 -0.40 -8.54
N LEU A 410 -7.01 -0.47 -8.92
CA LEU A 410 -8.10 -0.65 -7.96
C LEU A 410 -7.99 -2.00 -7.21
N ILE A 411 -7.63 -3.07 -7.90
CA ILE A 411 -7.44 -4.41 -7.31
C ILE A 411 -6.28 -4.39 -6.33
N LEU A 412 -5.09 -3.95 -6.76
CA LEU A 412 -3.89 -3.93 -5.91
C LEU A 412 -4.05 -3.02 -4.68
N ASN A 413 -4.84 -1.94 -4.80
CA ASN A 413 -5.18 -1.09 -3.67
C ASN A 413 -6.32 -1.62 -2.78
N ARG A 414 -6.96 -2.75 -3.14
CA ARG A 414 -8.21 -3.24 -2.50
C ARG A 414 -9.26 -2.14 -2.36
N ALA A 415 -9.62 -1.55 -3.49
CA ALA A 415 -10.46 -0.35 -3.52
C ALA A 415 -11.88 -0.58 -2.96
N SER A 416 -12.40 -1.81 -2.98
CA SER A 416 -13.75 -2.11 -2.49
C SER A 416 -13.85 -2.07 -0.98
N SER A 417 -12.75 -2.30 -0.25
CA SER A 417 -12.69 -2.00 1.18
C SER A 417 -13.09 -0.55 1.48
N LEU A 418 -12.79 0.41 0.59
CA LEU A 418 -13.20 1.80 0.77
C LEU A 418 -14.69 2.03 0.55
N ILE A 419 -15.39 1.17 -0.18
CA ILE A 419 -16.81 1.38 -0.51
C ILE A 419 -17.71 1.22 0.73
N THR A 420 -17.32 0.35 1.67
CA THR A 420 -18.14 0.05 2.87
C THR A 420 -17.42 0.22 4.20
N LYS A 421 -16.08 0.25 4.23
CA LYS A 421 -15.31 0.40 5.46
C LYS A 421 -14.79 1.84 5.61
N ASN A 422 -14.57 2.24 6.85
CA ASN A 422 -14.14 3.60 7.18
C ASN A 422 -12.71 3.86 6.63
N PRO A 423 -12.39 5.03 6.04
CA PRO A 423 -11.07 5.42 5.51
C PRO A 423 -9.85 5.22 6.43
N ASN A 424 -10.12 4.94 7.69
CA ASN A 424 -9.20 4.58 8.78
C ASN A 424 -8.19 3.48 8.42
N SER A 425 -8.45 2.66 7.41
CA SER A 425 -7.66 1.47 7.06
C SER A 425 -6.40 1.72 6.21
N ARG A 426 -5.93 2.96 6.01
CA ARG A 426 -4.85 3.26 5.03
C ARG A 426 -3.65 4.08 5.52
N ILE A 427 -3.51 4.33 6.82
CA ILE A 427 -2.27 4.90 7.38
C ILE A 427 -1.51 3.75 8.01
N ILE A 428 -0.27 3.52 7.58
CA ILE A 428 0.50 2.36 8.02
C ILE A 428 1.28 2.69 9.29
N VAL A 429 0.71 2.30 10.43
CA VAL A 429 1.39 2.30 11.73
C VAL A 429 1.26 0.90 12.32
N SER A 430 2.29 0.31 12.91
CA SER A 430 2.14 -0.92 13.71
C SER A 430 2.03 -0.53 15.17
N GLY A 431 1.25 -1.29 15.93
CA GLY A 431 1.15 -1.08 17.37
C GLY A 431 2.24 -1.91 18.03
N LYS A 432 3.11 -1.26 18.81
CA LYS A 432 4.11 -1.85 19.71
C LYS A 432 4.63 -3.24 19.27
N SER A 433 5.11 -3.39 18.05
CA SER A 433 5.98 -4.51 17.71
C SER A 433 7.40 -4.08 18.02
N ASN A 434 8.13 -4.89 18.79
CA ASN A 434 9.53 -4.61 19.10
C ASN A 434 10.32 -4.46 17.78
N PRO A 435 11.12 -3.39 17.61
CA PRO A 435 12.07 -3.30 16.52
C PRO A 435 13.11 -4.41 16.72
N GLY A 436 12.90 -5.56 16.05
CA GLY A 436 13.78 -6.71 16.20
C GLY A 436 13.20 -8.05 15.76
N GLU A 437 11.88 -8.23 15.72
CA GLU A 437 11.29 -9.57 15.52
C GLU A 437 11.15 -10.04 14.05
N SER A 438 11.47 -9.23 13.03
CA SER A 438 11.26 -9.70 11.64
C SER A 438 12.17 -9.11 10.55
N GLY A 439 13.34 -8.57 10.87
CA GLY A 439 14.27 -8.12 9.82
C GLY A 439 13.76 -6.99 8.90
N ALA A 440 12.58 -6.41 9.14
CA ALA A 440 12.01 -5.35 8.33
C ALA A 440 12.39 -3.97 8.90
N ARG A 441 13.54 -3.43 8.47
CA ARG A 441 13.98 -2.05 8.76
C ARG A 441 13.03 -0.96 8.21
N ASP A 442 11.98 -1.39 7.52
CA ASP A 442 10.93 -0.55 6.94
C ASP A 442 10.00 0.08 7.99
N TRP A 443 10.05 -0.41 9.24
CA TRP A 443 9.24 0.06 10.35
C TRP A 443 10.07 0.89 11.34
N VAL A 444 9.74 2.18 11.44
CA VAL A 444 10.52 3.16 12.22
C VAL A 444 9.66 3.77 13.32
N TYR A 445 10.14 3.74 14.56
CA TYR A 445 9.46 4.38 15.67
C TYR A 445 9.56 5.91 15.56
N ILE A 446 8.43 6.60 15.70
CA ILE A 446 8.33 8.06 15.66
C ILE A 446 7.94 8.55 17.06
N PRO A 447 8.85 9.18 17.82
CA PRO A 447 8.60 9.65 19.17
C PRO A 447 7.38 10.57 19.29
N ASP A 448 7.24 11.55 18.39
CA ASP A 448 6.13 12.51 18.37
C ASP A 448 4.75 11.85 18.23
N LEU A 449 4.71 10.66 17.63
CA LEU A 449 3.47 9.89 17.45
C LEU A 449 3.31 8.83 18.53
N ASN A 450 4.37 8.49 19.26
CA ASN A 450 4.46 7.33 20.14
C ASN A 450 4.05 6.02 19.42
N LYS A 451 4.49 5.85 18.17
CA LYS A 451 4.14 4.70 17.32
C LYS A 451 5.22 4.35 16.30
N THR A 452 5.17 3.12 15.80
CA THR A 452 6.01 2.63 14.71
C THR A 452 5.32 2.82 13.38
N VAL A 453 5.94 3.50 12.43
CA VAL A 453 5.39 3.82 11.11
C VAL A 453 6.14 3.04 10.04
N HIS A 454 5.42 2.52 9.05
CA HIS A 454 6.05 2.00 7.84
C HIS A 454 6.53 3.19 7.00
N TYR A 455 7.81 3.51 7.12
CA TYR A 455 8.39 4.71 6.49
C TYR A 455 8.22 4.74 4.96
N PRO A 456 8.29 3.63 4.20
CA PRO A 456 8.17 3.66 2.74
C PRO A 456 6.79 4.14 2.29
N SER A 457 5.73 3.70 2.96
CA SER A 457 4.37 4.17 2.69
C SER A 457 4.18 5.63 3.09
N LEU A 458 4.85 6.08 4.15
CA LEU A 458 4.88 7.49 4.51
C LEU A 458 5.65 8.32 3.46
N MET A 459 6.79 7.86 2.95
CA MET A 459 7.55 8.55 1.89
C MET A 459 6.71 8.65 0.62
N ARG A 460 6.06 7.55 0.24
CA ARG A 460 5.10 7.52 -0.86
C ARG A 460 3.97 8.52 -0.66
N HIS A 461 3.41 8.60 0.55
CA HIS A 461 2.39 9.59 0.89
C HIS A 461 2.92 11.02 0.74
N ILE A 462 4.10 11.34 1.29
CA ILE A 462 4.71 12.67 1.16
C ILE A 462 4.95 13.02 -0.31
N ARG A 463 5.39 12.06 -1.12
CA ARG A 463 5.62 12.23 -2.57
C ARG A 463 4.34 12.61 -3.31
N LEU A 464 3.22 11.95 -3.00
CA LEU A 464 1.95 12.15 -3.71
C LEU A 464 1.09 13.27 -3.11
N ARG A 465 1.26 13.55 -1.82
CA ARG A 465 0.49 14.50 -1.00
C ARG A 465 1.42 15.24 -0.03
N PRO A 466 2.32 16.11 -0.53
CA PRO A 466 3.27 16.79 0.32
C PRO A 466 2.57 17.75 1.29
N ASN A 467 2.88 17.61 2.58
CA ASN A 467 2.40 18.49 3.63
C ASN A 467 3.55 18.88 4.57
N VAL A 468 3.62 20.16 4.96
CA VAL A 468 4.69 20.69 5.82
C VAL A 468 4.80 19.91 7.14
N LYS A 469 3.69 19.49 7.73
CA LYS A 469 3.73 18.69 8.98
C LYS A 469 4.28 17.28 8.74
N LEU A 470 3.97 16.68 7.60
CA LEU A 470 4.49 15.34 7.26
C LEU A 470 5.99 15.35 7.02
N ILE A 471 6.49 16.43 6.40
CA ILE A 471 7.92 16.62 6.16
C ILE A 471 8.69 16.69 7.49
N ARG A 472 8.09 17.23 8.56
CA ARG A 472 8.72 17.23 9.90
C ARG A 472 8.94 15.83 10.48
N PHE A 473 8.18 14.82 10.05
CA PHE A 473 8.42 13.44 10.48
C PHE A 473 9.68 12.84 9.84
N LEU A 474 10.26 13.46 8.80
CA LEU A 474 11.50 12.97 8.18
C LEU A 474 12.67 13.02 9.15
N ASP A 475 12.77 14.06 10.00
CA ASP A 475 13.80 14.11 11.05
C ASP A 475 13.68 12.91 11.98
N ASN A 476 12.48 12.66 12.52
CA ASN A 476 12.24 11.52 13.43
C ASN A 476 12.58 10.18 12.78
N ILE A 477 12.30 10.01 11.47
CA ILE A 477 12.65 8.81 10.72
C ILE A 477 14.16 8.67 10.63
N VAL A 478 14.87 9.72 10.18
CA VAL A 478 16.32 9.69 10.02
C VAL A 478 17.02 9.46 11.35
N GLU A 479 16.54 10.05 12.43
CA GLU A 479 17.12 9.91 13.76
C GLU A 479 16.91 8.52 14.36
N SER A 480 15.71 7.96 14.19
CA SER A 480 15.34 6.66 14.75
C SER A 480 15.80 5.47 13.87
N TYR A 481 16.25 5.73 12.64
CA TYR A 481 16.77 4.68 11.75
C TYR A 481 18.16 4.20 12.20
N PRO A 482 18.46 2.89 12.14
CA PRO A 482 19.78 2.35 12.44
C PRO A 482 20.91 3.08 11.67
N PRO A 483 21.90 3.68 12.36
CA PRO A 483 22.93 4.54 11.75
C PRO A 483 23.63 3.93 10.54
N GLU A 484 23.98 2.66 10.60
CA GLU A 484 24.68 1.91 9.56
C GLU A 484 23.81 1.64 8.32
N PHE A 485 22.48 1.64 8.46
CA PHE A 485 21.53 1.38 7.39
C PHE A 485 20.86 2.64 6.82
N LYS A 486 21.18 3.85 7.34
CA LYS A 486 20.54 5.12 6.90
C LYS A 486 20.62 5.36 5.38
N GLY A 487 21.58 4.75 4.69
CA GLY A 487 21.67 4.78 3.24
C GLY A 487 20.45 4.22 2.50
N GLU A 488 19.65 3.35 3.12
CA GLU A 488 18.41 2.78 2.57
C GLU A 488 17.30 3.83 2.39
N LEU A 489 17.39 4.96 3.10
CA LEU A 489 16.39 6.04 3.02
C LEU A 489 16.55 6.91 1.76
N ILE A 490 17.75 6.94 1.16
CA ILE A 490 18.11 7.87 0.08
C ILE A 490 17.23 7.70 -1.17
N PRO A 491 16.96 6.50 -1.69
CA PRO A 491 16.14 6.34 -2.90
C PRO A 491 14.74 6.90 -2.74
N ASP A 492 14.11 6.66 -1.59
CA ASP A 492 12.76 7.15 -1.32
C ASP A 492 12.75 8.67 -1.10
N MET A 493 13.75 9.23 -0.42
CA MET A 493 13.93 10.68 -0.28
C MET A 493 14.18 11.36 -1.63
N ALA A 494 14.98 10.76 -2.51
CA ALA A 494 15.22 11.25 -3.87
C ALA A 494 13.90 11.32 -4.66
N LYS A 495 13.08 10.25 -4.62
CA LYS A 495 11.76 10.23 -5.26
C LYS A 495 10.85 11.33 -4.72
N VAL A 496 10.85 11.57 -3.40
CA VAL A 496 10.08 12.67 -2.78
C VAL A 496 10.59 14.03 -3.26
N ARG A 497 11.91 14.23 -3.25
CA ARG A 497 12.56 15.47 -3.67
C ARG A 497 12.23 15.85 -5.11
N ASP A 498 12.28 14.88 -6.03
CA ASP A 498 11.98 15.09 -7.45
C ASP A 498 10.51 15.46 -7.68
N ALA A 499 9.60 14.87 -6.92
CA ALA A 499 8.17 15.16 -7.03
C ALA A 499 7.79 16.55 -6.49
N ILE A 500 8.50 17.05 -5.48
CA ILE A 500 8.17 18.31 -4.80
C ILE A 500 8.80 19.49 -5.53
N ARG A 501 8.04 20.56 -5.77
CA ARG A 501 8.54 21.80 -6.42
C ARG A 501 9.00 22.87 -5.44
N SER A 502 8.56 22.81 -4.18
CA SER A 502 8.88 23.84 -3.17
C SER A 502 10.37 23.82 -2.83
N ARG A 503 11.04 24.98 -2.98
CA ARG A 503 12.48 25.13 -2.69
C ARG A 503 12.79 24.89 -1.21
N SER A 504 11.96 25.41 -0.30
CA SER A 504 12.16 25.23 1.14
C SER A 504 12.02 23.76 1.55
N VAL A 505 11.09 23.03 0.95
CA VAL A 505 10.91 21.60 1.23
C VAL A 505 12.07 20.77 0.65
N ARG A 506 12.54 21.10 -0.55
CA ARG A 506 13.74 20.47 -1.11
C ARG A 506 14.96 20.68 -0.22
N ALA A 507 15.15 21.89 0.30
CA ALA A 507 16.26 22.18 1.22
C ALA A 507 16.20 21.34 2.51
N VAL A 508 15.00 21.07 3.05
CA VAL A 508 14.84 20.16 4.19
C VAL A 508 15.25 18.74 3.83
N ILE A 509 14.82 18.23 2.67
CA ILE A 509 15.21 16.88 2.20
C ILE A 509 16.71 16.81 1.93
N ASP A 510 17.28 17.82 1.28
CA ASP A 510 18.72 17.92 0.98
C ASP A 510 19.53 17.93 2.28
N GLY A 511 19.07 18.63 3.33
CA GLY A 511 19.67 18.57 4.66
C GLY A 511 19.62 17.18 5.31
N HIS A 512 18.55 16.40 5.10
CA HIS A 512 18.53 15.00 5.55
C HIS A 512 19.49 14.11 4.73
N LEU A 513 19.57 14.31 3.41
CA LEU A 513 20.51 13.60 2.55
C LEU A 513 21.97 13.88 2.95
N GLU A 514 22.28 15.14 3.30
CA GLU A 514 23.56 15.54 3.89
C GLU A 514 23.79 14.84 5.23
N LYS A 515 22.84 14.88 6.17
CA LYS A 515 22.94 14.17 7.46
C LYS A 515 23.22 12.67 7.29
N ILE A 516 22.59 12.02 6.32
CA ILE A 516 22.78 10.58 6.04
C ILE A 516 24.18 10.32 5.49
N THR A 517 24.59 11.08 4.47
CA THR A 517 25.87 10.84 3.77
C THR A 517 27.08 11.44 4.48
N GLY A 518 26.86 12.36 5.43
CA GLY A 518 27.90 13.09 6.14
C GLY A 518 28.68 14.05 5.24
N TYR A 519 28.09 14.50 4.13
CA TYR A 519 28.73 15.45 3.20
C TYR A 519 27.69 16.18 2.34
N GLU A 520 27.85 17.48 2.18
CA GLU A 520 27.01 18.29 1.29
C GLU A 520 27.51 18.19 -0.16
N TYR A 521 26.67 17.63 -1.05
CA TYR A 521 26.98 17.56 -2.48
C TYR A 521 26.35 18.72 -3.25
N LYS A 522 27.12 19.34 -4.15
CA LYS A 522 26.65 20.41 -5.04
C LYS A 522 25.49 19.97 -5.95
N GLU A 523 25.61 18.78 -6.54
CA GLU A 523 24.58 18.17 -7.38
C GLU A 523 23.88 17.07 -6.60
N TRP A 524 22.56 17.17 -6.42
CA TRP A 524 21.81 16.26 -5.57
C TRP A 524 21.80 14.80 -6.09
N GLU A 525 21.92 14.59 -7.40
CA GLU A 525 22.03 13.25 -8.00
C GLU A 525 23.26 12.50 -7.49
N SER A 526 24.24 13.21 -6.91
CA SER A 526 25.40 12.62 -6.24
C SER A 526 25.01 11.80 -5.02
N TYR A 527 23.90 12.11 -4.33
CA TYR A 527 23.39 11.29 -3.24
C TYR A 527 22.93 9.90 -3.74
N LEU A 528 22.36 9.80 -4.95
CA LEU A 528 22.02 8.50 -5.57
C LEU A 528 23.27 7.72 -6.01
N LYS A 529 24.33 8.41 -6.46
CA LYS A 529 25.63 7.78 -6.74
C LYS A 529 26.27 7.25 -5.45
N TRP A 530 26.18 8.03 -4.37
CA TRP A 530 26.60 7.61 -3.03
C TRP A 530 25.85 6.35 -2.59
N HIS A 531 24.51 6.35 -2.73
CA HIS A 531 23.68 5.21 -2.35
C HIS A 531 24.08 3.92 -3.07
N ARG A 532 24.24 3.97 -4.40
CA ARG A 532 24.68 2.79 -5.19
C ARG A 532 26.02 2.22 -4.73
N ARG A 533 26.96 3.11 -4.36
CA ARG A 533 28.25 2.68 -3.82
C ARG A 533 28.10 2.09 -2.43
N TRP A 534 27.34 2.76 -1.56
CA TRP A 534 27.03 2.29 -0.21
C TRP A 534 26.37 0.91 -0.23
N GLU A 535 25.37 0.70 -1.09
CA GLU A 535 24.66 -0.57 -1.25
C GLU A 535 25.62 -1.71 -1.61
N ARG A 536 26.53 -1.49 -2.58
CA ARG A 536 27.55 -2.48 -2.95
C ARG A 536 28.50 -2.79 -1.80
N VAL A 537 28.97 -1.78 -1.07
CA VAL A 537 29.84 -1.96 0.10
C VAL A 537 29.12 -2.77 1.19
N MET A 538 27.84 -2.48 1.43
CA MET A 538 27.00 -3.22 2.37
C MET A 538 26.82 -4.68 1.94
N ALA A 539 26.50 -4.93 0.67
CA ALA A 539 26.36 -6.28 0.13
C ALA A 539 27.64 -7.12 0.31
N ILE A 540 28.81 -6.52 0.04
CA ILE A 540 30.10 -7.19 0.26
C ILE A 540 30.30 -7.49 1.75
N GLY A 541 30.15 -6.49 2.63
CA GLY A 541 30.35 -6.65 4.07
C GLY A 541 29.39 -7.66 4.70
N LEU A 542 28.12 -7.67 4.30
CA LEU A 542 27.12 -8.65 4.75
C LEU A 542 27.40 -10.06 4.24
N SER A 543 27.98 -10.21 3.05
CA SER A 543 28.37 -11.52 2.52
C SER A 543 29.54 -12.15 3.29
N LYS A 544 30.37 -11.32 3.92
CA LYS A 544 31.61 -11.71 4.63
C LYS A 544 32.61 -12.49 3.75
N LYS A 545 32.46 -12.43 2.43
CA LYS A 545 33.34 -13.11 1.47
C LYS A 545 34.52 -12.23 1.08
N LYS A 546 35.68 -12.85 0.87
CA LYS A 546 36.92 -12.14 0.50
C LYS A 546 37.01 -11.79 -0.99
N ASP A 547 36.12 -12.34 -1.82
CA ASP A 547 36.14 -12.25 -3.28
C ASP A 547 36.19 -10.81 -3.80
N ASN A 548 35.60 -9.86 -3.06
CA ASN A 548 35.46 -8.46 -3.48
C ASN A 548 36.29 -7.47 -2.63
N VAL A 549 37.32 -7.93 -1.91
CA VAL A 549 38.17 -7.05 -1.07
C VAL A 549 38.88 -5.97 -1.90
N LYS A 550 39.32 -6.30 -3.13
CA LYS A 550 39.97 -5.33 -4.03
C LYS A 550 39.07 -4.12 -4.35
N ASP A 551 37.77 -4.37 -4.49
CA ASP A 551 36.78 -3.31 -4.71
C ASP A 551 36.67 -2.42 -3.46
N LEU A 552 36.63 -3.01 -2.27
CA LEU A 552 36.61 -2.27 -1.01
C LEU A 552 37.84 -1.38 -0.84
N LEU A 553 39.04 -1.87 -1.17
CA LEU A 553 40.27 -1.06 -1.12
C LEU A 553 40.21 0.12 -2.10
N THR A 554 39.67 -0.11 -3.31
CA THR A 554 39.45 0.95 -4.32
C THR A 554 38.43 1.98 -3.83
N TYR A 555 37.34 1.53 -3.19
CA TYR A 555 36.35 2.43 -2.59
C TYR A 555 36.92 3.19 -1.41
N TYR A 556 37.80 2.59 -0.61
CA TYR A 556 38.47 3.25 0.49
C TYR A 556 39.31 4.44 -0.01
N ALA A 557 40.17 4.20 -0.99
CA ALA A 557 41.05 5.23 -1.56
C ALA A 557 40.28 6.37 -2.24
N SER A 558 39.14 6.05 -2.87
CA SER A 558 38.31 7.03 -3.58
C SER A 558 37.30 7.76 -2.67
N THR A 559 37.06 7.30 -1.44
CA THR A 559 36.11 7.92 -0.50
C THR A 559 36.82 8.89 0.43
N LYS A 560 37.04 10.12 -0.07
CA LYS A 560 37.75 11.17 0.68
C LYS A 560 36.84 12.10 1.48
N ARG A 561 35.61 12.31 1.02
CA ARG A 561 34.73 13.39 1.51
C ARG A 561 33.60 12.94 2.43
N SER A 562 33.08 11.72 2.24
CA SER A 562 31.96 11.20 3.04
C SER A 562 32.48 10.37 4.21
N VAL A 563 32.30 10.91 5.43
CA VAL A 563 32.64 10.21 6.67
C VAL A 563 31.81 8.93 6.81
N SER A 564 30.50 9.00 6.56
CA SER A 564 29.59 7.85 6.70
C SER A 564 29.97 6.69 5.77
N LEU A 565 30.25 6.97 4.50
CA LEU A 565 30.63 5.92 3.56
C LEU A 565 32.02 5.35 3.88
N LYS A 566 32.98 6.19 4.29
CA LYS A 566 34.31 5.71 4.66
C LYS A 566 34.24 4.74 5.83
N LYS A 567 33.44 5.06 6.86
CA LYS A 567 33.13 4.15 7.98
C LYS A 567 32.49 2.84 7.52
N THR A 568 31.60 2.90 6.52
CA THR A 568 30.95 1.71 5.96
C THR A 568 31.96 0.81 5.21
N VAL A 569 32.90 1.41 4.47
CA VAL A 569 33.98 0.65 3.81
C VAL A 569 34.92 0.02 4.84
N MET A 570 35.29 0.76 5.89
CA MET A 570 36.07 0.22 7.03
C MET A 570 35.38 -1.00 7.65
N TRP A 571 34.07 -0.88 7.93
CA TRP A 571 33.26 -1.97 8.45
C TRP A 571 33.25 -3.18 7.51
N ALA A 572 33.05 -2.98 6.21
CA ALA A 572 33.00 -4.08 5.25
C ALA A 572 34.35 -4.81 5.14
N LEU A 573 35.47 -4.09 5.17
CA LEU A 573 36.83 -4.68 5.19
C LEU A 573 37.02 -5.56 6.43
N VAL A 574 36.56 -5.08 7.59
CA VAL A 574 36.61 -5.83 8.86
C VAL A 574 35.75 -7.09 8.79
N GLN A 575 34.51 -7.00 8.28
CA GLN A 575 33.62 -8.16 8.14
C GLN A 575 34.21 -9.23 7.22
N CYS A 576 34.97 -8.83 6.20
CA CYS A 576 35.68 -9.73 5.31
C CYS A 576 37.02 -10.23 5.87
N GLN A 577 37.44 -9.78 7.07
CA GLN A 577 38.75 -10.04 7.66
C GLN A 577 39.92 -9.74 6.70
N ALA A 578 39.84 -8.61 5.98
CA ALA A 578 40.83 -8.19 5.01
C ALA A 578 42.06 -7.57 5.70
N LYS A 579 43.19 -8.30 5.74
CA LYS A 579 44.43 -7.83 6.39
C LYS A 579 45.00 -6.58 5.71
N GLU A 580 44.73 -6.42 4.41
CA GLU A 580 45.10 -5.28 3.58
C GLU A 580 44.45 -3.97 4.04
N GLY A 581 43.33 -4.05 4.77
CA GLY A 581 42.66 -2.88 5.34
C GLY A 581 43.37 -2.32 6.58
N LEU A 582 44.15 -3.13 7.28
CA LEU A 582 44.75 -2.74 8.56
C LEU A 582 45.71 -1.55 8.46
N PRO A 583 46.65 -1.48 7.50
CA PRO A 583 47.49 -0.29 7.33
C PRO A 583 46.68 0.98 7.06
N LEU A 584 45.56 0.86 6.35
CA LEU A 584 44.68 2.00 6.05
C LEU A 584 43.99 2.52 7.30
N LEU A 585 43.52 1.64 8.19
CA LEU A 585 42.94 2.02 9.48
C LEU A 585 43.98 2.72 10.38
N LEU A 586 45.22 2.23 10.40
CA LEU A 586 46.30 2.85 11.18
C LEU A 586 46.70 4.23 10.65
N ALA A 587 46.64 4.45 9.34
CA ALA A 587 46.84 5.75 8.73
C ALA A 587 45.70 6.72 9.11
N ASP A 588 44.45 6.24 9.16
CA ASP A 588 43.29 7.06 9.50
C ASP A 588 43.18 7.42 10.99
N LEU A 589 44.10 6.98 11.86
CA LEU A 589 44.26 7.55 13.21
C LEU A 589 44.72 9.01 13.19
N ASP A 590 45.38 9.45 12.11
CA ASP A 590 45.79 10.84 11.90
C ASP A 590 44.82 11.64 11.02
N ASN A 591 43.66 11.05 10.67
CA ASN A 591 42.68 11.74 9.83
C ASN A 591 42.19 13.04 10.49
N GLU A 592 41.89 14.08 9.71
CA GLU A 592 41.38 15.37 10.21
C GLU A 592 40.01 15.22 10.90
N GLU A 593 39.18 14.28 10.44
CA GLU A 593 37.85 14.02 10.96
C GLU A 593 37.87 13.10 12.18
N GLU A 594 37.41 13.59 13.34
CA GLU A 594 37.34 12.81 14.58
C GLU A 594 36.52 11.53 14.42
N GLY A 595 35.42 11.60 13.67
CA GLY A 595 34.56 10.46 13.41
C GLY A 595 35.29 9.32 12.70
N ILE A 596 36.22 9.64 11.78
CA ILE A 596 37.03 8.65 11.06
C ILE A 596 38.06 8.04 12.02
N ARG A 597 38.77 8.86 12.80
CA ARG A 597 39.74 8.39 13.80
C ARG A 597 39.12 7.40 14.79
N LYS A 598 37.97 7.77 15.35
CA LYS A 598 37.23 6.94 16.31
C LYS A 598 36.79 5.60 15.72
N ALA A 599 36.30 5.61 14.48
CA ALA A 599 35.90 4.39 13.78
C ALA A 599 37.10 3.49 13.46
N ALA A 600 38.18 4.06 12.94
CA ALA A 600 39.41 3.34 12.63
C ALA A 600 39.94 2.61 13.87
N TYR A 601 40.13 3.31 14.99
CA TYR A 601 40.56 2.71 16.25
C TYR A 601 39.59 1.64 16.78
N GLY A 602 38.27 1.89 16.70
CA GLY A 602 37.25 0.92 17.10
C GLY A 602 37.33 -0.38 16.30
N TYR A 603 37.57 -0.29 15.00
CA TYR A 603 37.66 -1.44 14.10
C TYR A 603 38.98 -2.21 14.19
N LEU A 604 40.07 -1.60 14.67
CA LEU A 604 41.34 -2.31 14.91
C LEU A 604 41.15 -3.53 15.81
N LYS A 605 40.25 -3.42 16.81
CA LYS A 605 39.95 -4.49 17.78
C LYS A 605 39.47 -5.78 17.13
N ALA A 606 38.86 -5.72 15.95
CA ALA A 606 38.32 -6.90 15.28
C ALA A 606 39.41 -7.77 14.61
N TYR A 607 40.66 -7.28 14.50
CA TYR A 607 41.78 -8.00 13.89
C TYR A 607 42.68 -8.73 14.91
N PHE A 608 42.49 -8.47 16.20
CA PHE A 608 43.39 -8.94 17.27
C PHE A 608 42.60 -9.50 18.44
N VAL A 609 43.21 -10.42 19.19
CA VAL A 609 42.62 -11.00 20.42
C VAL A 609 42.80 -10.05 21.61
N ASP A 610 43.96 -9.40 21.70
CA ASP A 610 44.30 -8.44 22.75
C ASP A 610 43.78 -7.04 22.43
N PHE A 611 43.62 -6.20 23.46
CA PHE A 611 43.19 -4.81 23.29
C PHE A 611 44.36 -3.87 22.95
N PRO A 612 44.17 -2.94 22.00
CA PRO A 612 45.18 -1.92 21.71
C PRO A 612 45.31 -0.90 22.85
N PRO A 613 46.45 -0.19 22.95
CA PRO A 613 46.65 0.90 23.90
C PRO A 613 45.57 2.00 23.77
N PRO A 614 45.22 2.69 24.86
CA PRO A 614 44.21 3.76 24.83
C PRO A 614 44.50 4.84 23.79
N PHE A 615 43.47 5.21 23.04
CA PHE A 615 43.51 6.27 22.05
C PHE A 615 42.26 7.15 22.19
N SER A 616 42.46 8.46 22.32
CA SER A 616 41.39 9.45 22.37
C SER A 616 41.33 10.22 21.05
N ALA A 617 40.25 10.02 20.29
CA ALA A 617 40.07 10.66 18.99
C ALA A 617 39.96 12.19 19.09
N GLY A 618 39.43 12.73 20.20
CA GLY A 618 39.23 14.16 20.45
C GLY A 618 40.34 14.83 21.26
N ALA A 619 41.46 14.15 21.52
CA ALA A 619 42.61 14.76 22.20
C ALA A 619 43.31 15.83 21.34
N ASP A 620 44.10 16.68 21.99
CA ASP A 620 44.98 17.64 21.33
C ASP A 620 45.94 16.94 20.35
N ASP A 621 46.40 17.68 19.34
CA ASP A 621 47.14 17.11 18.20
C ASP A 621 48.41 16.36 18.62
N ALA A 622 49.16 16.90 19.59
CA ALA A 622 50.41 16.32 20.06
C ALA A 622 50.17 15.02 20.85
N ALA A 623 49.24 15.05 21.82
CA ALA A 623 48.86 13.86 22.58
C ALA A 623 48.25 12.78 21.68
N ARG A 624 47.41 13.17 20.73
CA ARG A 624 46.78 12.25 19.78
C ARG A 624 47.79 11.54 18.89
N LYS A 625 48.76 12.26 18.32
CA LYS A 625 49.85 11.67 17.52
C LYS A 625 50.70 10.70 18.33
N ALA A 626 51.04 11.05 19.57
CA ALA A 626 51.79 10.17 20.46
C ALA A 626 50.99 8.88 20.80
N GLN A 627 49.68 8.99 21.02
CA GLN A 627 48.81 7.82 21.24
C GLN A 627 48.68 6.97 19.98
N ALA A 628 48.48 7.58 18.81
CA ALA A 628 48.41 6.87 17.53
C ALA A 628 49.69 6.05 17.27
N GLU A 629 50.86 6.61 17.58
CA GLU A 629 52.13 5.91 17.42
C GLU A 629 52.25 4.69 18.34
N LYS A 630 51.83 4.82 19.60
CA LYS A 630 51.77 3.67 20.52
C LYS A 630 50.87 2.56 19.98
N VAL A 631 49.74 2.90 19.38
CA VAL A 631 48.83 1.93 18.74
C VAL A 631 49.51 1.26 17.54
N ARG A 632 50.22 2.00 16.69
CA ARG A 632 50.95 1.44 15.53
C ARG A 632 52.03 0.46 15.95
N VAL A 633 52.87 0.84 16.91
CA VAL A 633 53.93 -0.02 17.47
C VAL A 633 53.33 -1.30 18.02
N TRP A 634 52.24 -1.19 18.80
CA TRP A 634 51.55 -2.34 19.35
C TRP A 634 50.96 -3.25 18.25
N CYS A 635 50.31 -2.69 17.23
CA CYS A 635 49.74 -3.47 16.12
C CYS A 635 50.83 -4.23 15.35
N ASN A 636 51.96 -3.61 15.06
CA ASN A 636 53.09 -4.26 14.39
C ASN A 636 53.65 -5.42 15.23
N ALA A 637 53.77 -5.25 16.54
CA ALA A 637 54.20 -6.31 17.45
C ALA A 637 53.20 -7.49 17.47
N GLN A 638 51.89 -7.23 17.45
CA GLN A 638 50.87 -8.28 17.42
C GLN A 638 50.83 -9.03 16.09
N LEU A 639 51.02 -8.34 14.96
CA LEU A 639 51.15 -8.98 13.65
C LEU A 639 52.37 -9.91 13.59
N ALA A 640 53.50 -9.50 14.17
CA ALA A 640 54.70 -10.34 14.26
C ALA A 640 54.44 -11.60 15.10
N LYS A 641 53.73 -11.48 16.23
CA LYS A 641 53.31 -12.63 17.06
C LYS A 641 52.36 -13.58 16.33
N GLN A 642 51.40 -13.06 15.57
CA GLN A 642 50.49 -13.89 14.78
C GLN A 642 51.23 -14.66 13.68
N LYS A 643 52.20 -14.04 13.01
CA LYS A 643 53.06 -14.68 11.99
C LYS A 643 54.01 -15.74 12.58
N ALA A 644 54.36 -15.63 13.86
CA ALA A 644 55.22 -16.61 14.53
C ALA A 644 54.44 -17.80 15.12
N ARG A 645 53.10 -17.72 15.20
CA ARG A 645 52.21 -18.74 15.80
C ARG A 645 51.44 -19.59 14.78
N GLY A 646 51.33 -19.12 13.54
CA GLY A 646 50.75 -19.86 12.42
C GLY A 646 51.81 -20.13 11.38
#